data_AF-A0A2W4MGZ7-F1
#
_entry.id   AF-A0A2W4MGZ7-F1
#
_cell.length_a   1.000
_cell.length_b   1.000
_cell.length_c   1.000
_cell.angle_alpha   90.00
_cell.angle_beta   90.00
_cell.angle_gamma   90.00
#
_symmetry.space_group_name_H-M   'P 1'
#
loop_
_entity.id
_entity.type
_entity.pdbx_description
1 polymer ?
#
loop_
_entity_poly.entity_id
_entity_poly.type
_entity_poly.pdbx_seq_one_letter_code
_entity_poly.pdbx_strand_id
1 'polypeptide(L)'
;MARAAGEFKVNTTLDLDGFQCPDPDTGLCSLRQAINAANEAGDAVVTFSIPGTDPGFESNGVIRTWRITLDAALGGLPALQNGTDIDGWTQESAVPGTFNPIGPDIIIDGRNLMNRSGITINSPDAVSEVKGLAIVNFKGSGGFGQGVGINVVSGSGHIIQGNFIGVDQQNIASGQAGGNGFAGIWVQAAASNVLIGGQNINQRESNIISNNDLDGIVLQGNNNIVRGNFIGTDYGANNDLPNHGAGILVYSSTGNIIGPGDGQNSTYGNFISGNRDYGIQIDGGQNTEIAGNYIGLGLNASSVVRSAPNGAGGVEVNSDTRAATGNAIGVAGRPRNFISGNNGPGIRLRSSSTSDTSIVNNVIGLDTAGFPMSSPNNVGGGIVVTGGVRNVTIGGPTIDDSNIISANDGDGVFIEAPSSSARSTNNTIIGNCIGVGTACAIIRPIPSPWTAQDWGNSRAGIVIGNWVERTTIGGEGDSQNIIGFNATYGVAITGTQVLDTTFAGNKIRFNGSDGVLVAGARNTQILGPNTTVSADQAEISDNDGNGVTFQNAPISRIEFVKIEQNGQNGIAATNSPTMTLHSLWVVHNDQNGIAATNSPTMTVQSLSVRGNGADGIALSGTLRDVTIADNTVVTNTLGGIRIGGQATDTTITGNQVYTNTDAGITLQNTSGTLLEGNQVRGNLVGLAVTDGVDTTVSSNIFERNRQHGLVITNTALLTVTMTRLSHNGGSGALILASSQRVTIERTEVFSNTINGIQLGDGTAGPFPQRVQISSNRITGNGIPLDPDGNPITPIPQGQGIVFAVEGPPESSSNPNHDIDPPIDLALTSSGQLTGRVDVTSGAPQACLPANQCRIQVFRANPITRDGQGWEPISSDVAVSASGHFTASLSSIPTQLVVTATDGNGNTSRFAPFTASASLDIGPARSATAAPGEVITYTHRVTNTGNLALTNPHPSAPCTSSCQQAHPTPPARP
;
A
#
# COMPACT_ATOMS: atom_id res chain seq x y z
N MET A 1 -34.35 46.71 -60.85
CA MET A 1 -33.29 45.85 -61.40
C MET A 1 -32.78 45.01 -60.25
N ALA A 2 -32.95 43.68 -60.33
CA ALA A 2 -32.49 42.74 -59.33
C ALA A 2 -30.95 42.71 -59.32
N ARG A 3 -30.30 43.06 -58.20
CA ARG A 3 -28.89 42.74 -58.00
C ARG A 3 -28.82 41.27 -57.59
N ALA A 4 -28.54 40.41 -58.57
CA ALA A 4 -27.98 39.09 -58.32
C ALA A 4 -26.51 39.28 -57.92
N ALA A 5 -26.24 39.31 -56.61
CA ALA A 5 -24.96 39.04 -55.95
C ALA A 5 -25.17 39.37 -54.47
N GLY A 6 -25.22 38.34 -53.61
CA GLY A 6 -25.38 38.49 -52.15
C GLY A 6 -24.11 39.02 -51.47
N GLU A 7 -23.52 40.11 -51.96
CA GLU A 7 -22.34 40.76 -51.38
C GLU A 7 -22.58 42.26 -51.18
N PHE A 8 -22.36 42.75 -49.96
CA PHE A 8 -22.50 44.16 -49.58
C PHE A 8 -21.19 44.70 -49.03
N LYS A 9 -20.59 45.62 -49.79
CA LYS A 9 -19.21 46.08 -49.59
C LYS A 9 -19.14 47.37 -48.76
N VAL A 10 -18.54 47.28 -47.58
CA VAL A 10 -18.20 48.41 -46.70
C VAL A 10 -16.99 49.16 -47.25
N ASN A 11 -17.12 50.46 -47.50
CA ASN A 11 -16.04 51.28 -48.07
C ASN A 11 -15.72 52.55 -47.26
N THR A 12 -16.30 52.71 -46.07
CA THR A 12 -15.97 53.79 -45.12
C THR A 12 -16.03 53.33 -43.67
N THR A 13 -15.27 54.00 -42.78
CA THR A 13 -15.39 53.78 -41.32
C THR A 13 -16.50 54.59 -40.64
N LEU A 14 -17.20 55.46 -41.37
CA LEU A 14 -18.33 56.21 -40.81
C LEU A 14 -19.48 55.28 -40.41
N ASP A 15 -20.10 55.52 -39.26
CA ASP A 15 -21.36 54.87 -38.85
C ASP A 15 -22.56 55.70 -39.35
N LEU A 16 -23.11 55.30 -40.50
CA LEU A 16 -24.23 56.00 -41.16
C LEU A 16 -25.54 55.22 -41.01
N ASP A 17 -26.65 55.94 -40.82
CA ASP A 17 -28.01 55.40 -40.77
C ASP A 17 -28.58 55.09 -42.18
N GLY A 18 -29.58 54.20 -42.27
CA GLY A 18 -30.30 53.82 -43.50
C GLY A 18 -30.28 52.33 -43.87
N PHE A 19 -31.15 51.94 -44.81
CA PHE A 19 -31.35 50.54 -45.26
C PHE A 19 -30.63 50.18 -46.58
N GLN A 20 -30.03 51.13 -47.28
CA GLN A 20 -29.46 50.90 -48.61
C GLN A 20 -27.99 51.28 -48.66
N CYS A 21 -27.15 50.29 -48.95
CA CYS A 21 -25.76 50.47 -49.36
C CYS A 21 -25.77 51.08 -50.78
N PRO A 22 -25.23 52.31 -50.99
CA PRO A 22 -25.14 52.89 -52.33
C PRO A 22 -24.27 52.04 -53.25
N ASP A 23 -24.32 52.28 -54.56
CA ASP A 23 -23.41 51.60 -55.49
C ASP A 23 -21.94 51.86 -55.07
N PRO A 24 -21.09 50.81 -54.95
CA PRO A 24 -19.71 50.91 -54.44
C PRO A 24 -18.85 51.96 -55.14
N ASP A 25 -19.18 52.29 -56.40
CA ASP A 25 -18.45 53.26 -57.21
C ASP A 25 -18.97 54.70 -57.07
N THR A 26 -20.10 54.92 -56.38
CA THR A 26 -20.80 56.22 -56.37
C THR A 26 -21.21 56.74 -54.98
N GLY A 27 -21.10 55.95 -53.92
CA GLY A 27 -21.45 56.40 -52.56
C GLY A 27 -20.76 55.62 -51.43
N LEU A 28 -20.82 56.21 -50.23
CA LEU A 28 -20.27 55.60 -49.02
C LEU A 28 -21.28 54.61 -48.43
N CYS A 29 -20.81 53.41 -48.09
CA CYS A 29 -21.57 52.36 -47.44
C CYS A 29 -20.91 52.01 -46.10
N SER A 30 -21.61 52.31 -45.01
CA SER A 30 -21.21 51.96 -43.65
C SER A 30 -21.45 50.47 -43.35
N LEU A 31 -20.79 49.94 -42.32
CA LEU A 31 -21.07 48.59 -41.82
C LEU A 31 -22.55 48.40 -41.46
N ARG A 32 -23.17 49.39 -40.80
CA ARG A 32 -24.59 49.36 -40.44
C ARG A 32 -25.51 49.22 -41.66
N GLN A 33 -25.26 50.02 -42.69
CA GLN A 33 -26.03 49.97 -43.95
C GLN A 33 -25.82 48.65 -44.69
N ALA A 34 -24.59 48.13 -44.70
CA ALA A 34 -24.27 46.84 -45.31
C ALA A 34 -25.00 45.68 -44.61
N ILE A 35 -25.01 45.66 -43.26
CA ILE A 35 -25.76 44.64 -42.49
C ILE A 35 -27.26 44.72 -42.78
N ASN A 36 -27.85 45.92 -42.79
CA ASN A 36 -29.28 46.08 -43.10
C ASN A 36 -29.63 45.55 -44.50
N ALA A 37 -28.80 45.88 -45.51
CA ALA A 37 -29.00 45.43 -46.87
C ALA A 37 -28.80 43.91 -47.03
N ALA A 38 -27.82 43.33 -46.32
CA ALA A 38 -27.59 41.89 -46.28
C ALA A 38 -28.74 41.13 -45.63
N ASN A 39 -29.24 41.63 -44.49
CA ASN A 39 -30.40 41.04 -43.80
C ASN A 39 -31.67 41.04 -44.67
N GLU A 40 -31.87 42.09 -45.49
CA GLU A 40 -32.99 42.17 -46.43
C GLU A 40 -32.82 41.19 -47.61
N ALA A 41 -31.58 41.00 -48.08
CA ALA A 41 -31.28 40.09 -49.18
C ALA A 41 -31.40 38.61 -48.79
N GLY A 42 -30.97 38.27 -47.56
CA GLY A 42 -30.83 36.88 -47.09
C GLY A 42 -29.63 36.16 -47.73
N ASP A 43 -29.02 35.24 -46.97
CA ASP A 43 -27.83 34.46 -47.33
C ASP A 43 -26.75 35.30 -48.04
N ALA A 44 -26.46 36.48 -47.47
CA ALA A 44 -25.59 37.49 -48.05
C ALA A 44 -24.38 37.77 -47.17
N VAL A 45 -23.26 38.14 -47.78
CA VAL A 45 -22.01 38.45 -47.10
C VAL A 45 -21.74 39.95 -47.08
N VAL A 46 -21.31 40.45 -45.92
CA VAL A 46 -20.74 41.79 -45.76
C VAL A 46 -19.22 41.70 -45.91
N THR A 47 -18.69 42.43 -46.88
CA THR A 47 -17.24 42.48 -47.19
C THR A 47 -16.69 43.90 -46.99
N PHE A 48 -15.37 44.05 -46.93
CA PHE A 48 -14.69 45.30 -46.61
C PHE A 48 -13.67 45.69 -47.68
N SER A 49 -13.61 46.99 -47.96
CA SER A 49 -12.64 47.59 -48.88
C SER A 49 -12.51 49.08 -48.63
N ILE A 50 -12.23 49.42 -47.38
CA ILE A 50 -12.07 50.79 -46.92
C ILE A 50 -10.69 51.29 -47.38
N PRO A 51 -10.59 52.46 -48.04
CA PRO A 51 -9.31 52.96 -48.52
C PRO A 51 -8.41 53.41 -47.36
N GLY A 52 -7.08 53.37 -47.55
CA GLY A 52 -6.12 53.90 -46.56
C GLY A 52 -6.17 55.43 -46.37
N THR A 53 -6.95 56.13 -47.19
CA THR A 53 -7.26 57.56 -47.03
C THR A 53 -8.48 57.82 -46.15
N ASP A 54 -9.21 56.79 -45.74
CA ASP A 54 -10.37 56.93 -44.86
C ASP A 54 -9.92 57.46 -43.46
N PRO A 55 -10.68 58.37 -42.82
CA PRO A 55 -10.29 58.96 -41.54
C PRO A 55 -10.07 57.98 -40.39
N GLY A 56 -10.66 56.78 -40.46
CA GLY A 56 -10.49 55.72 -39.46
C GLY A 56 -9.29 54.81 -39.72
N PHE A 57 -8.46 55.08 -40.72
CA PHE A 57 -7.22 54.34 -40.95
C PHE A 57 -6.16 54.68 -39.90
N GLU A 58 -5.64 53.66 -39.22
CA GLU A 58 -4.65 53.75 -38.16
C GLU A 58 -3.45 52.85 -38.47
N SER A 59 -2.24 53.33 -38.16
CA SER A 59 -1.00 52.57 -38.38
C SER A 59 0.06 52.93 -37.35
N ASN A 60 0.63 51.92 -36.69
CA ASN A 60 1.78 52.06 -35.79
C ASN A 60 3.12 51.66 -36.46
N GLY A 61 3.12 51.47 -37.78
CA GLY A 61 4.29 51.09 -38.58
C GLY A 61 4.45 49.58 -38.77
N VAL A 62 3.81 48.76 -37.93
CA VAL A 62 3.78 47.29 -38.04
C VAL A 62 2.35 46.79 -38.30
N ILE A 63 1.40 47.30 -37.52
CA ILE A 63 -0.02 46.97 -37.56
C ILE A 63 -0.77 48.11 -38.24
N ARG A 64 -1.71 47.77 -39.11
CA ARG A 64 -2.58 48.71 -39.82
C ARG A 64 -4.02 48.27 -39.62
N THR A 65 -4.91 49.21 -39.30
CA THR A 65 -6.31 48.89 -39.04
C THR A 65 -7.24 49.99 -39.52
N TRP A 66 -8.48 49.63 -39.78
CA TRP A 66 -9.57 50.57 -40.01
C TRP A 66 -10.54 50.50 -38.85
N ARG A 67 -10.63 51.58 -38.08
CA ARG A 67 -11.47 51.66 -36.90
C ARG A 67 -12.82 52.29 -37.20
N ILE A 68 -13.85 51.46 -37.13
CA ILE A 68 -15.26 51.85 -37.20
C ILE A 68 -15.72 52.16 -35.77
N THR A 69 -15.82 53.44 -35.43
CA THR A 69 -16.33 53.88 -34.12
C THR A 69 -17.83 54.09 -34.21
N LEU A 70 -18.61 53.38 -33.41
CA LEU A 70 -20.07 53.44 -33.46
C LEU A 70 -20.62 54.74 -32.84
N ASP A 71 -21.67 55.29 -33.44
CA ASP A 71 -22.32 56.52 -32.99
C ASP A 71 -23.33 56.23 -31.86
N ALA A 72 -23.17 56.94 -30.73
CA ALA A 72 -24.10 56.86 -29.60
C ALA A 72 -25.55 57.19 -29.98
N ALA A 73 -25.76 58.09 -30.95
CA ALA A 73 -27.09 58.48 -31.41
C ALA A 73 -27.80 57.37 -32.20
N LEU A 74 -27.03 56.50 -32.88
CA LEU A 74 -27.56 55.38 -33.68
C LEU A 74 -27.67 54.07 -32.89
N GLY A 75 -26.99 53.98 -31.75
CA GLY A 75 -26.99 52.80 -30.89
C GLY A 75 -26.18 51.63 -31.46
N GLY A 76 -26.45 50.42 -30.96
CA GLY A 76 -25.75 49.21 -31.41
C GLY A 76 -26.03 48.86 -32.87
N LEU A 77 -25.16 48.08 -33.49
CA LEU A 77 -25.36 47.58 -34.86
C LEU A 77 -26.66 46.75 -34.98
N PRO A 78 -27.30 46.72 -36.15
CA PRO A 78 -28.40 45.80 -36.41
C PRO A 78 -27.93 44.35 -36.21
N ALA A 79 -28.81 43.49 -35.67
CA ALA A 79 -28.50 42.07 -35.53
C ALA A 79 -28.43 41.38 -36.89
N LEU A 80 -27.55 40.39 -37.05
CA LEU A 80 -27.48 39.54 -38.23
C LEU A 80 -28.70 38.61 -38.24
N GLN A 81 -29.39 38.59 -39.38
CA GLN A 81 -30.62 37.83 -39.62
C GLN A 81 -30.51 37.15 -40.99
N ASN A 82 -31.36 36.15 -41.23
CA ASN A 82 -31.53 35.52 -42.54
C ASN A 82 -30.22 35.05 -43.19
N GLY A 83 -29.27 34.55 -42.41
CA GLY A 83 -28.02 34.02 -42.94
C GLY A 83 -26.99 35.07 -43.38
N THR A 84 -27.05 36.28 -42.80
CA THR A 84 -26.04 37.31 -43.06
C THR A 84 -24.69 36.91 -42.48
N ASP A 85 -23.65 36.92 -43.32
CA ASP A 85 -22.25 36.69 -42.96
C ASP A 85 -21.46 38.02 -42.90
N ILE A 86 -20.39 38.06 -42.11
CA ILE A 86 -19.40 39.15 -42.12
C ILE A 86 -17.99 38.57 -42.31
N ASP A 87 -17.31 39.02 -43.36
CA ASP A 87 -15.94 38.65 -43.67
C ASP A 87 -14.99 39.85 -43.66
N GLY A 88 -14.39 40.12 -42.49
CA GLY A 88 -13.40 41.18 -42.31
C GLY A 88 -12.05 40.93 -42.98
N TRP A 89 -11.73 39.68 -43.35
CA TRP A 89 -10.47 39.38 -44.04
C TRP A 89 -10.43 39.93 -45.47
N THR A 90 -11.59 40.24 -46.05
CA THR A 90 -11.68 40.84 -47.38
C THR A 90 -11.02 42.21 -47.49
N GLN A 91 -10.84 42.93 -46.37
CA GLN A 91 -10.13 44.21 -46.33
C GLN A 91 -8.68 44.11 -46.84
N GLU A 92 -7.98 42.99 -46.57
CA GLU A 92 -6.58 42.79 -46.95
C GLU A 92 -6.38 42.89 -48.48
N SER A 93 -7.37 42.43 -49.24
CA SER A 93 -7.33 42.46 -50.70
C SER A 93 -7.59 43.85 -51.28
N ALA A 94 -8.17 44.75 -50.51
CA ALA A 94 -8.50 46.10 -50.95
C ALA A 94 -7.29 47.04 -50.99
N VAL A 95 -6.25 46.74 -50.22
CA VAL A 95 -4.99 47.50 -50.22
C VAL A 95 -3.81 46.52 -50.41
N PRO A 96 -3.41 46.22 -51.65
CA PRO A 96 -2.37 45.21 -51.92
C PRO A 96 -1.04 45.50 -51.21
N GLY A 97 -0.43 44.47 -50.61
CA GLY A 97 0.87 44.57 -49.93
C GLY A 97 0.80 45.06 -48.48
N THR A 98 -0.40 45.09 -47.87
CA THR A 98 -0.60 45.62 -46.50
C THR A 98 -1.06 44.60 -45.46
N PHE A 99 -0.73 43.31 -45.62
CA PHE A 99 -1.05 42.26 -44.63
C PHE A 99 -0.71 42.71 -43.21
N ASN A 100 -1.71 42.67 -42.32
CA ASN A 100 -1.49 42.84 -40.90
C ASN A 100 -0.91 41.54 -40.32
N PRO A 101 0.36 41.53 -39.86
CA PRO A 101 0.99 40.32 -39.37
C PRO A 101 0.43 39.83 -38.03
N ILE A 102 -0.36 40.67 -37.35
CA ILE A 102 -0.90 40.41 -36.01
C ILE A 102 -2.40 40.74 -36.04
N GLY A 103 -3.20 39.89 -36.70
CA GLY A 103 -4.67 39.88 -36.55
C GLY A 103 -5.52 40.56 -37.63
N PRO A 104 -6.83 40.73 -37.38
CA PRO A 104 -7.83 41.38 -38.24
C PRO A 104 -7.48 42.78 -38.73
N ASP A 105 -7.94 43.23 -39.89
CA ASP A 105 -7.72 44.63 -40.33
C ASP A 105 -8.81 45.59 -39.83
N ILE A 106 -10.00 45.08 -39.51
CA ILE A 106 -11.16 45.89 -39.14
C ILE A 106 -11.33 45.90 -37.62
N ILE A 107 -11.36 47.09 -37.01
CA ILE A 107 -11.73 47.28 -35.60
C ILE A 107 -13.14 47.88 -35.53
N ILE A 108 -14.05 47.18 -34.86
CA ILE A 108 -15.35 47.70 -34.44
C ILE A 108 -15.21 48.18 -32.99
N ASP A 109 -15.39 49.49 -32.78
CA ASP A 109 -15.17 50.13 -31.49
C ASP A 109 -16.46 50.70 -30.91
N GLY A 110 -16.86 50.13 -29.77
CA GLY A 110 -18.06 50.49 -29.02
C GLY A 110 -17.86 51.57 -27.94
N ARG A 111 -16.73 52.29 -27.88
CA ARG A 111 -16.39 53.23 -26.79
C ARG A 111 -17.43 54.30 -26.45
N ASN A 112 -18.28 54.67 -27.42
CA ASN A 112 -19.34 55.66 -27.24
C ASN A 112 -20.67 55.03 -26.79
N LEU A 113 -20.75 53.70 -26.75
CA LEU A 113 -21.94 52.94 -26.40
C LEU A 113 -21.84 52.44 -24.96
N MET A 114 -23.02 52.37 -24.32
CA MET A 114 -23.19 51.72 -23.02
C MET A 114 -24.31 50.68 -23.14
N ASN A 115 -24.11 49.51 -22.52
CA ASN A 115 -25.10 48.43 -22.48
C ASN A 115 -25.56 47.98 -23.87
N ARG A 116 -24.63 47.92 -24.81
CA ARG A 116 -24.83 47.39 -26.17
C ARG A 116 -23.75 46.37 -26.46
N SER A 117 -24.10 45.35 -27.22
CA SER A 117 -23.12 44.38 -27.72
C SER A 117 -22.53 44.85 -29.05
N GLY A 118 -21.39 44.28 -29.43
CA GLY A 118 -20.75 44.55 -30.72
C GLY A 118 -21.54 43.98 -31.87
N ILE A 119 -21.30 42.70 -32.19
CA ILE A 119 -22.08 41.97 -33.18
C ILE A 119 -23.14 41.14 -32.47
N THR A 120 -24.39 41.20 -32.95
CA THR A 120 -25.47 40.34 -32.44
C THR A 120 -25.94 39.44 -33.56
N ILE A 121 -25.99 38.13 -33.33
CA ILE A 121 -26.55 37.13 -34.26
C ILE A 121 -27.94 36.74 -33.74
N ASN A 122 -28.96 36.92 -34.56
CA ASN A 122 -30.34 36.53 -34.27
C ASN A 122 -30.99 35.98 -35.54
N SER A 123 -30.46 34.85 -36.02
CA SER A 123 -30.84 34.22 -37.29
C SER A 123 -31.34 32.81 -37.01
N PRO A 124 -32.63 32.64 -36.61
CA PRO A 124 -33.16 31.36 -36.17
C PRO A 124 -33.21 30.29 -37.28
N ASP A 125 -33.42 30.73 -38.53
CA ASP A 125 -33.70 29.85 -39.67
C ASP A 125 -32.53 29.71 -40.66
N ALA A 126 -31.38 30.37 -40.40
CA ALA A 126 -30.23 30.37 -41.30
C ALA A 126 -28.91 30.60 -40.54
N VAL A 127 -27.81 30.07 -41.10
CA VAL A 127 -26.47 30.12 -40.51
C VAL A 127 -25.79 31.46 -40.83
N SER A 128 -25.10 32.01 -39.85
CA SER A 128 -24.28 33.23 -40.01
C SER A 128 -22.85 32.92 -39.58
N GLU A 129 -21.90 33.44 -40.34
CA GLU A 129 -20.47 33.42 -40.06
C GLU A 129 -19.97 34.83 -39.74
N VAL A 130 -19.20 34.97 -38.66
CA VAL A 130 -18.49 36.21 -38.31
C VAL A 130 -17.01 35.93 -38.23
N LYS A 131 -16.22 36.56 -39.12
CA LYS A 131 -14.77 36.38 -39.14
C LYS A 131 -13.96 37.62 -39.46
N GLY A 132 -12.71 37.63 -38.99
CA GLY A 132 -11.71 38.64 -39.34
C GLY A 132 -12.01 40.02 -38.78
N LEU A 133 -12.60 40.12 -37.59
CA LEU A 133 -12.91 41.39 -36.92
C LEU A 133 -12.21 41.51 -35.57
N ALA A 134 -11.75 42.72 -35.24
CA ALA A 134 -11.45 43.11 -33.87
C ALA A 134 -12.67 43.84 -33.26
N ILE A 135 -13.15 43.40 -32.09
CA ILE A 135 -14.36 43.94 -31.44
C ILE A 135 -14.03 44.37 -30.02
N VAL A 136 -14.08 45.67 -29.77
CA VAL A 136 -13.50 46.29 -28.57
C VAL A 136 -14.39 47.38 -27.97
N ASN A 137 -14.16 47.65 -26.68
CA ASN A 137 -14.72 48.77 -25.91
C ASN A 137 -16.25 48.80 -25.76
N PHE A 138 -16.93 47.66 -25.89
CA PHE A 138 -18.37 47.57 -25.63
C PHE A 138 -18.64 47.52 -24.13
N LYS A 139 -18.87 48.67 -23.49
CA LYS A 139 -18.96 48.76 -22.02
C LYS A 139 -20.35 48.43 -21.47
N GLY A 140 -20.36 47.84 -20.28
CA GLY A 140 -21.55 47.51 -19.50
C GLY A 140 -21.64 48.36 -18.23
N SER A 141 -22.86 48.60 -17.75
CA SER A 141 -23.14 49.27 -16.47
C SER A 141 -23.20 48.29 -15.29
N GLY A 142 -22.69 47.06 -15.47
CA GLY A 142 -22.69 46.00 -14.47
C GLY A 142 -23.93 45.09 -14.48
N GLY A 143 -24.88 45.29 -15.40
CA GLY A 143 -25.98 44.35 -15.60
C GLY A 143 -25.53 43.09 -16.36
N PHE A 144 -26.14 41.95 -16.03
CA PHE A 144 -25.86 40.67 -16.69
C PHE A 144 -26.06 40.77 -18.20
N GLY A 145 -25.06 40.36 -18.99
CA GLY A 145 -25.15 40.35 -20.45
C GLY A 145 -24.96 41.70 -21.15
N GLN A 146 -24.53 42.76 -20.44
CA GLN A 146 -24.36 44.10 -21.00
C GLN A 146 -22.92 44.34 -21.47
N GLY A 147 -22.72 44.67 -22.75
CA GLY A 147 -21.38 44.95 -23.27
C GLY A 147 -20.63 43.68 -23.70
N VAL A 148 -21.32 42.81 -24.46
CA VAL A 148 -20.72 41.58 -25.02
C VAL A 148 -20.03 41.92 -26.35
N GLY A 149 -18.88 41.32 -26.64
CA GLY A 149 -18.27 41.44 -27.97
C GLY A 149 -19.17 40.88 -29.07
N ILE A 150 -19.41 39.56 -29.05
CA ILE A 150 -20.35 38.87 -29.96
C ILE A 150 -21.44 38.15 -29.16
N ASN A 151 -22.70 38.50 -29.41
CA ASN A 151 -23.86 37.92 -28.73
C ASN A 151 -24.70 37.07 -29.69
N VAL A 152 -24.74 35.76 -29.48
CA VAL A 152 -25.56 34.82 -30.27
C VAL A 152 -26.86 34.57 -29.52
N VAL A 153 -27.94 35.20 -29.98
CA VAL A 153 -29.24 35.21 -29.30
C VAL A 153 -30.04 33.95 -29.64
N SER A 154 -30.11 33.58 -30.91
CA SER A 154 -30.87 32.43 -31.39
C SER A 154 -30.31 31.88 -32.71
N GLY A 155 -30.73 30.66 -33.04
CA GLY A 155 -30.33 29.96 -34.26
C GLY A 155 -29.31 28.86 -34.03
N SER A 156 -28.95 28.16 -35.10
CA SER A 156 -28.06 27.02 -35.02
C SER A 156 -27.04 26.97 -36.15
N GLY A 157 -25.86 26.41 -35.87
CA GLY A 157 -24.80 26.21 -36.87
C GLY A 157 -23.93 27.44 -37.13
N HIS A 158 -24.09 28.54 -36.38
CA HIS A 158 -23.29 29.76 -36.57
C HIS A 158 -21.81 29.51 -36.36
N ILE A 159 -20.97 30.26 -37.07
CA ILE A 159 -19.52 30.13 -37.05
C ILE A 159 -18.92 31.47 -36.61
N ILE A 160 -18.06 31.43 -35.59
CA ILE A 160 -17.33 32.59 -35.09
C ILE A 160 -15.85 32.24 -35.10
N GLN A 161 -15.06 32.80 -36.02
CA GLN A 161 -13.65 32.42 -36.18
C GLN A 161 -12.75 33.57 -36.59
N GLY A 162 -11.48 33.53 -36.22
CA GLY A 162 -10.50 34.54 -36.64
C GLY A 162 -10.76 35.96 -36.11
N ASN A 163 -11.50 36.10 -35.01
CA ASN A 163 -11.84 37.41 -34.43
C ASN A 163 -10.97 37.73 -33.20
N PHE A 164 -10.66 39.01 -32.99
CA PHE A 164 -9.99 39.52 -31.80
C PHE A 164 -11.02 40.24 -30.93
N ILE A 165 -11.39 39.67 -29.79
CA ILE A 165 -12.52 40.12 -28.98
C ILE A 165 -12.02 40.57 -27.62
N GLY A 166 -12.16 41.88 -27.35
CA GLY A 166 -11.60 42.55 -26.17
C GLY A 166 -10.13 42.95 -26.30
N VAL A 167 -9.52 42.66 -27.46
CA VAL A 167 -8.11 42.96 -27.77
C VAL A 167 -8.03 44.03 -28.85
N ASP A 168 -7.44 45.18 -28.49
CA ASP A 168 -7.06 46.21 -29.45
C ASP A 168 -5.58 46.02 -29.81
N GLN A 169 -5.34 45.36 -30.94
CA GLN A 169 -4.00 45.03 -31.42
C GLN A 169 -3.10 46.25 -31.69
N GLN A 170 -3.67 47.45 -31.94
CA GLN A 170 -2.87 48.68 -32.05
C GLN A 170 -2.15 49.05 -30.75
N ASN A 171 -2.69 48.59 -29.61
CA ASN A 171 -2.29 48.98 -28.26
C ASN A 171 -1.85 47.79 -27.39
N ILE A 172 -1.59 46.62 -27.98
CA ILE A 172 -1.28 45.40 -27.20
C ILE A 172 -0.01 45.55 -26.34
N ALA A 173 0.97 46.33 -26.81
CA ALA A 173 2.23 46.59 -26.10
C ALA A 173 2.11 47.59 -24.94
N SER A 174 1.03 48.39 -24.87
CA SER A 174 0.83 49.38 -23.81
C SER A 174 -0.02 48.85 -22.64
N GLY A 175 -0.48 47.61 -22.70
CA GLY A 175 -1.38 47.03 -21.70
C GLY A 175 -2.77 47.68 -21.67
N GLN A 176 -3.07 48.59 -22.61
CA GLN A 176 -4.38 49.22 -22.76
C GLN A 176 -5.22 48.44 -23.76
N ALA A 177 -5.63 47.22 -23.38
CA ALA A 177 -6.50 46.41 -24.23
C ALA A 177 -7.96 46.92 -24.14
N GLY A 178 -8.65 46.94 -25.28
CA GLY A 178 -10.00 47.48 -25.45
C GLY A 178 -11.11 46.55 -24.95
N GLY A 179 -11.06 46.19 -23.67
CA GLY A 179 -11.92 45.16 -23.08
C GLY A 179 -13.42 45.42 -23.24
N ASN A 180 -14.21 44.37 -23.44
CA ASN A 180 -15.67 44.45 -23.41
C ASN A 180 -16.18 44.31 -21.96
N GLY A 181 -17.37 44.84 -21.70
CA GLY A 181 -17.93 45.05 -20.36
C GLY A 181 -18.57 43.84 -19.68
N PHE A 182 -18.76 42.74 -20.43
CA PHE A 182 -19.24 41.46 -19.92
C PHE A 182 -18.34 40.34 -20.46
N ALA A 183 -18.88 39.51 -21.37
CA ALA A 183 -18.16 38.42 -22.00
C ALA A 183 -17.63 38.82 -23.38
N GLY A 184 -16.57 38.17 -23.83
CA GLY A 184 -16.15 38.27 -25.22
C GLY A 184 -17.21 37.71 -26.16
N ILE A 185 -17.58 36.45 -25.97
CA ILE A 185 -18.65 35.78 -26.70
C ILE A 185 -19.70 35.25 -25.73
N TRP A 186 -20.99 35.47 -26.02
CA TRP A 186 -22.08 34.84 -25.28
C TRP A 186 -23.02 34.10 -26.23
N VAL A 187 -23.13 32.78 -26.04
CA VAL A 187 -24.13 31.94 -26.70
C VAL A 187 -25.31 31.75 -25.75
N GLN A 188 -26.43 32.39 -26.06
CA GLN A 188 -27.62 32.36 -25.21
C GLN A 188 -28.38 31.03 -25.32
N ALA A 189 -29.31 30.81 -24.38
CA ALA A 189 -30.05 29.56 -24.24
C ALA A 189 -30.84 29.12 -25.49
N ALA A 190 -31.24 30.07 -26.36
CA ALA A 190 -31.99 29.78 -27.58
C ALA A 190 -31.09 29.50 -28.81
N ALA A 191 -29.76 29.53 -28.64
CA ALA A 191 -28.79 29.18 -29.67
C ALA A 191 -28.16 27.80 -29.41
N SER A 192 -27.73 27.12 -30.48
CA SER A 192 -27.09 25.80 -30.36
C SER A 192 -26.20 25.43 -31.54
N ASN A 193 -25.30 24.46 -31.38
CA ASN A 193 -24.37 24.03 -32.43
C ASN A 193 -23.54 25.19 -33.02
N VAL A 194 -23.18 26.17 -32.18
CA VAL A 194 -22.27 27.26 -32.59
C VAL A 194 -20.84 26.73 -32.58
N LEU A 195 -20.11 26.95 -33.67
CA LEU A 195 -18.68 26.70 -33.76
C LEU A 195 -17.92 27.98 -33.43
N ILE A 196 -17.13 27.95 -32.34
CA ILE A 196 -16.27 29.05 -31.92
C ILE A 196 -14.81 28.64 -32.14
N GLY A 197 -14.21 29.23 -33.16
CA GLY A 197 -12.83 29.02 -33.63
C GLY A 197 -12.73 28.01 -34.79
N GLY A 198 -11.51 27.67 -35.18
CA GLY A 198 -11.22 26.80 -36.33
C GLY A 198 -9.95 25.96 -36.18
N GLN A 199 -9.26 25.63 -37.28
CA GLN A 199 -8.04 24.82 -37.26
C GLN A 199 -6.82 25.67 -36.88
N ASN A 200 -6.07 25.31 -35.83
CA ASN A 200 -4.84 26.03 -35.43
C ASN A 200 -3.63 25.74 -36.36
N ILE A 201 -3.84 25.07 -37.50
CA ILE A 201 -2.83 25.00 -38.57
C ILE A 201 -2.73 26.34 -39.32
N ASN A 202 -3.79 27.15 -39.26
CA ASN A 202 -3.84 28.53 -39.73
C ASN A 202 -4.32 29.43 -38.57
N GLN A 203 -3.39 30.16 -37.93
CA GLN A 203 -3.73 31.09 -36.84
C GLN A 203 -4.79 32.16 -37.20
N ARG A 204 -5.11 32.33 -38.50
CA ARG A 204 -6.22 33.17 -38.99
C ARG A 204 -7.62 32.68 -38.59
N GLU A 205 -7.79 31.40 -38.27
CA GLU A 205 -9.10 30.86 -37.86
C GLU A 205 -9.28 30.90 -36.34
N SER A 206 -8.21 31.14 -35.59
CA SER A 206 -8.25 31.25 -34.13
C SER A 206 -8.88 32.57 -33.69
N ASN A 207 -9.87 32.51 -32.80
CA ASN A 207 -10.26 33.73 -32.09
C ASN A 207 -9.26 34.01 -30.95
N ILE A 208 -8.99 35.29 -30.70
CA ILE A 208 -8.36 35.75 -29.47
C ILE A 208 -9.43 36.42 -28.62
N ILE A 209 -9.65 35.93 -27.41
CA ILE A 209 -10.77 36.34 -26.55
C ILE A 209 -10.22 36.65 -25.17
N SER A 210 -9.89 37.93 -24.96
CA SER A 210 -9.05 38.36 -23.85
C SER A 210 -9.44 39.74 -23.36
N ASN A 211 -9.05 40.07 -22.13
CA ASN A 211 -9.29 41.37 -21.50
C ASN A 211 -10.77 41.79 -21.40
N ASN A 212 -11.69 40.82 -21.33
CA ASN A 212 -13.09 41.12 -21.04
C ASN A 212 -13.29 41.32 -19.52
N ASP A 213 -14.21 42.20 -19.13
CA ASP A 213 -14.44 42.58 -17.73
C ASP A 213 -15.05 41.44 -16.88
N LEU A 214 -15.53 40.36 -17.51
CA LEU A 214 -15.89 39.07 -16.90
C LEU A 214 -15.29 37.91 -17.72
N ASP A 215 -16.11 36.98 -18.21
CA ASP A 215 -15.66 35.73 -18.83
C ASP A 215 -15.19 35.91 -20.28
N GLY A 216 -14.32 35.04 -20.78
CA GLY A 216 -13.99 35.03 -22.20
C GLY A 216 -15.19 34.59 -23.05
N ILE A 217 -15.70 33.38 -22.80
CA ILE A 217 -16.83 32.78 -23.50
C ILE A 217 -17.87 32.30 -22.48
N VAL A 218 -19.14 32.64 -22.69
CA VAL A 218 -20.27 32.10 -21.92
C VAL A 218 -21.13 31.21 -22.80
N LEU A 219 -21.28 29.94 -22.42
CA LEU A 219 -22.10 28.93 -23.11
C LEU A 219 -23.36 28.61 -22.31
N GLN A 220 -24.45 29.31 -22.62
CA GLN A 220 -25.79 29.01 -22.10
C GLN A 220 -26.63 28.20 -23.09
N GLY A 221 -26.27 28.21 -24.37
CA GLY A 221 -26.82 27.34 -25.41
C GLY A 221 -26.22 25.93 -25.38
N ASN A 222 -26.85 25.00 -26.11
CA ASN A 222 -26.47 23.57 -26.11
C ASN A 222 -25.62 23.18 -27.33
N ASN A 223 -24.87 22.07 -27.21
CA ASN A 223 -24.16 21.41 -28.30
C ASN A 223 -23.14 22.29 -29.05
N ASN A 224 -22.56 23.29 -28.40
CA ASN A 224 -21.59 24.17 -29.03
C ASN A 224 -20.20 23.56 -29.03
N ILE A 225 -19.35 23.97 -29.97
CA ILE A 225 -17.96 23.51 -30.08
C ILE A 225 -17.04 24.71 -29.95
N VAL A 226 -16.13 24.68 -28.98
CA VAL A 226 -15.08 25.69 -28.77
C VAL A 226 -13.74 25.04 -29.08
N ARG A 227 -13.07 25.46 -30.16
CA ARG A 227 -11.80 24.85 -30.60
C ARG A 227 -10.84 25.85 -31.22
N GLY A 228 -9.54 25.63 -31.03
CA GLY A 228 -8.49 26.42 -31.67
C GLY A 228 -8.45 27.91 -31.27
N ASN A 229 -8.93 28.28 -30.08
CA ASN A 229 -8.95 29.68 -29.61
C ASN A 229 -7.80 29.98 -28.63
N PHE A 230 -7.45 31.26 -28.51
CA PHE A 230 -6.57 31.81 -27.47
C PHE A 230 -7.41 32.67 -26.51
N ILE A 231 -7.46 32.29 -25.24
CA ILE A 231 -8.41 32.85 -24.26
C ILE A 231 -7.65 33.29 -23.01
N GLY A 232 -7.68 34.60 -22.73
CA GLY A 232 -6.95 35.22 -21.60
C GLY A 232 -5.47 35.51 -21.88
N THR A 233 -5.05 35.37 -23.14
CA THR A 233 -3.68 35.58 -23.60
C THR A 233 -3.65 36.31 -24.95
N ASP A 234 -2.47 36.67 -25.44
CA ASP A 234 -2.28 37.34 -26.72
C ASP A 234 -2.13 36.36 -27.91
N TYR A 235 -1.88 36.91 -29.08
CA TYR A 235 -1.61 36.14 -30.29
C TYR A 235 -0.31 35.33 -30.11
N GLY A 236 -0.44 34.01 -30.07
CA GLY A 236 0.68 33.09 -29.84
C GLY A 236 0.94 32.74 -28.38
N ALA A 237 0.06 33.12 -27.45
CA ALA A 237 0.14 32.79 -26.02
C ALA A 237 1.41 33.28 -25.29
N ASN A 238 1.98 34.40 -25.75
CA ASN A 238 3.23 34.98 -25.26
C ASN A 238 3.03 35.87 -24.03
N ASN A 239 1.92 36.60 -23.95
CA ASN A 239 1.62 37.54 -22.86
C ASN A 239 0.23 37.26 -22.25
N ASP A 240 0.11 37.48 -20.95
CA ASP A 240 -1.16 37.31 -20.24
C ASP A 240 -2.03 38.56 -20.46
N LEU A 241 -3.24 38.37 -21.00
CA LEU A 241 -4.25 39.40 -21.26
C LEU A 241 -5.56 38.97 -20.58
N PRO A 242 -5.59 39.01 -19.23
CA PRO A 242 -6.59 38.31 -18.43
C PRO A 242 -8.01 38.71 -18.78
N ASN A 243 -8.88 37.73 -19.07
CA ASN A 243 -10.30 37.93 -18.76
C ASN A 243 -10.45 37.98 -17.23
N HIS A 244 -11.33 38.84 -16.73
CA HIS A 244 -11.47 39.09 -15.30
C HIS A 244 -12.34 38.05 -14.57
N GLY A 245 -13.05 37.19 -15.31
CA GLY A 245 -13.74 35.99 -14.84
C GLY A 245 -13.05 34.71 -15.33
N ALA A 246 -13.85 33.70 -15.70
CA ALA A 246 -13.37 32.45 -16.26
C ALA A 246 -12.96 32.62 -17.74
N GLY A 247 -12.07 31.77 -18.23
CA GLY A 247 -11.80 31.72 -19.67
C GLY A 247 -13.06 31.29 -20.44
N ILE A 248 -13.63 30.16 -20.05
CA ILE A 248 -14.89 29.63 -20.58
C ILE A 248 -15.83 29.26 -19.43
N LEU A 249 -17.02 29.83 -19.42
CA LEU A 249 -18.10 29.48 -18.50
C LEU A 249 -19.20 28.69 -19.23
N VAL A 250 -19.41 27.44 -18.84
CA VAL A 250 -20.55 26.62 -19.25
C VAL A 250 -21.65 26.78 -18.21
N TYR A 251 -22.74 27.45 -18.59
CA TYR A 251 -23.77 27.85 -17.64
C TYR A 251 -25.11 27.17 -17.94
N SER A 252 -25.45 26.15 -17.14
CA SER A 252 -26.75 25.46 -17.19
C SER A 252 -27.15 24.92 -18.58
N SER A 253 -26.16 24.51 -19.38
CA SER A 253 -26.31 24.01 -20.75
C SER A 253 -25.78 22.58 -20.92
N THR A 254 -26.10 21.92 -22.03
CA THR A 254 -25.74 20.52 -22.25
C THR A 254 -25.04 20.25 -23.59
N GLY A 255 -24.18 19.22 -23.59
CA GLY A 255 -23.60 18.65 -24.81
C GLY A 255 -22.50 19.49 -25.44
N ASN A 256 -21.96 20.48 -24.74
CA ASN A 256 -20.91 21.34 -25.27
C ASN A 256 -19.56 20.60 -25.33
N ILE A 257 -18.77 20.87 -26.36
CA ILE A 257 -17.43 20.33 -26.55
C ILE A 257 -16.42 21.48 -26.51
N ILE A 258 -15.46 21.40 -25.61
CA ILE A 258 -14.32 22.31 -25.49
C ILE A 258 -13.09 21.53 -25.92
N GLY A 259 -12.72 21.64 -27.20
CA GLY A 259 -11.71 20.80 -27.84
C GLY A 259 -12.03 20.49 -29.31
N PRO A 260 -11.30 19.56 -29.94
CA PRO A 260 -11.34 19.33 -31.39
C PRO A 260 -12.72 19.05 -32.00
N GLY A 261 -13.61 18.36 -31.27
CA GLY A 261 -14.95 17.97 -31.72
C GLY A 261 -14.99 16.87 -32.80
N ASP A 262 -13.96 16.76 -33.65
CA ASP A 262 -13.90 15.87 -34.81
C ASP A 262 -12.93 14.67 -34.66
N GLY A 263 -12.31 14.48 -33.49
CA GLY A 263 -11.49 13.31 -33.15
C GLY A 263 -10.03 13.62 -32.77
N GLN A 264 -9.10 12.75 -33.22
CA GLN A 264 -7.70 12.63 -32.75
C GLN A 264 -6.76 13.81 -33.12
N ASN A 265 -7.22 14.84 -33.81
CA ASN A 265 -6.33 15.89 -34.30
C ASN A 265 -6.03 16.94 -33.21
N SER A 266 -4.77 17.00 -32.75
CA SER A 266 -4.31 17.94 -31.73
C SER A 266 -4.19 19.39 -32.21
N THR A 267 -4.29 19.67 -33.52
CA THR A 267 -4.24 21.04 -34.06
C THR A 267 -5.49 21.89 -33.77
N TYR A 268 -6.39 21.42 -32.91
CA TYR A 268 -7.64 22.10 -32.55
C TYR A 268 -7.74 22.47 -31.06
N GLY A 269 -6.66 22.30 -30.28
CA GLY A 269 -6.65 22.65 -28.87
C GLY A 269 -6.83 24.15 -28.61
N ASN A 270 -7.57 24.50 -27.55
CA ASN A 270 -7.63 25.88 -27.06
C ASN A 270 -6.48 26.15 -26.07
N PHE A 271 -5.90 27.36 -26.14
CA PHE A 271 -5.02 27.89 -25.09
C PHE A 271 -5.85 28.76 -24.15
N ILE A 272 -5.99 28.33 -22.89
CA ILE A 272 -6.90 28.93 -21.90
C ILE A 272 -6.08 29.26 -20.65
N SER A 273 -5.53 30.46 -20.63
CA SER A 273 -4.46 30.83 -19.69
C SER A 273 -4.56 32.29 -19.29
N GLY A 274 -3.97 32.65 -18.15
CA GLY A 274 -3.94 34.03 -17.66
C GLY A 274 -5.29 34.59 -17.22
N ASN A 275 -6.37 33.81 -17.13
CA ASN A 275 -7.68 34.31 -16.68
C ASN A 275 -7.68 34.48 -15.14
N ARG A 276 -8.47 35.42 -14.61
CA ARG A 276 -8.45 35.71 -13.15
C ARG A 276 -9.17 34.65 -12.30
N ASP A 277 -10.09 33.89 -12.87
CA ASP A 277 -10.77 32.78 -12.20
C ASP A 277 -10.27 31.42 -12.74
N TYR A 278 -11.15 30.45 -12.96
CA TYR A 278 -10.84 29.18 -13.62
C TYR A 278 -10.59 29.36 -15.12
N GLY A 279 -9.72 28.53 -15.70
CA GLY A 279 -9.62 28.43 -17.16
C GLY A 279 -10.96 28.02 -17.77
N ILE A 280 -11.53 26.92 -17.28
CA ILE A 280 -12.87 26.45 -17.64
C ILE A 280 -13.70 26.25 -16.38
N GLN A 281 -14.89 26.83 -16.33
CA GLN A 281 -15.86 26.63 -15.27
C GLN A 281 -17.16 26.04 -15.83
N ILE A 282 -17.62 24.94 -15.25
CA ILE A 282 -18.93 24.34 -15.52
C ILE A 282 -19.81 24.60 -14.30
N ASP A 283 -20.81 25.47 -14.43
CA ASP A 283 -21.84 25.70 -13.41
C ASP A 283 -23.19 25.16 -13.89
N GLY A 284 -23.53 23.96 -13.41
CA GLY A 284 -24.74 23.24 -13.75
C GLY A 284 -24.83 22.75 -15.20
N GLY A 285 -23.71 22.72 -15.92
CA GLY A 285 -23.62 22.12 -17.24
C GLY A 285 -23.60 20.58 -17.19
N GLN A 286 -24.14 19.94 -18.23
CA GLN A 286 -24.29 18.48 -18.30
C GLN A 286 -23.72 17.94 -19.60
N ASN A 287 -23.10 16.76 -19.55
CA ASN A 287 -22.52 16.12 -20.74
C ASN A 287 -21.55 17.05 -21.50
N THR A 288 -20.82 17.89 -20.77
CA THR A 288 -19.76 18.73 -21.36
C THR A 288 -18.51 17.90 -21.51
N GLU A 289 -17.89 17.96 -22.68
CA GLU A 289 -16.64 17.27 -22.98
C GLU A 289 -15.49 18.28 -23.08
N ILE A 290 -14.39 18.03 -22.37
CA ILE A 290 -13.18 18.86 -22.41
C ILE A 290 -12.02 17.99 -22.88
N ALA A 291 -11.45 18.23 -24.06
CA ALA A 291 -10.34 17.43 -24.59
C ALA A 291 -9.33 18.28 -25.39
N GLY A 292 -8.06 17.90 -25.36
CA GLY A 292 -7.01 18.52 -26.17
C GLY A 292 -6.68 19.98 -25.85
N ASN A 293 -7.02 20.49 -24.66
CA ASN A 293 -6.78 21.90 -24.30
C ASN A 293 -5.46 22.10 -23.54
N TYR A 294 -4.90 23.30 -23.64
CA TYR A 294 -3.75 23.77 -22.85
C TYR A 294 -4.24 24.81 -21.85
N ILE A 295 -4.21 24.48 -20.56
CA ILE A 295 -4.88 25.25 -19.50
C ILE A 295 -3.85 25.66 -18.44
N GLY A 296 -3.60 26.97 -18.33
CA GLY A 296 -2.59 27.55 -17.43
C GLY A 296 -1.17 27.57 -18.01
N LEU A 297 -1.03 27.18 -19.28
CA LEU A 297 0.22 27.16 -20.04
C LEU A 297 0.29 28.35 -21.01
N GLY A 298 1.45 28.99 -21.06
CA GLY A 298 1.80 29.98 -22.08
C GLY A 298 3.01 29.52 -22.90
N LEU A 299 3.30 30.25 -23.95
CA LEU A 299 4.53 30.16 -24.72
C LEU A 299 5.38 31.40 -24.48
N ASN A 300 6.66 31.33 -24.81
CA ASN A 300 7.49 32.52 -25.00
C ASN A 300 7.88 32.66 -26.47
N ALA A 301 8.57 33.75 -26.81
CA ALA A 301 8.99 34.06 -28.19
C ALA A 301 9.86 32.97 -28.85
N SER A 302 10.38 31.98 -28.10
CA SER A 302 11.13 30.82 -28.58
C SER A 302 10.34 29.49 -28.54
N SER A 303 9.00 29.54 -28.39
CA SER A 303 8.12 28.37 -28.24
C SER A 303 8.44 27.48 -27.03
N VAL A 304 9.13 28.01 -26.02
CA VAL A 304 9.36 27.31 -24.75
C VAL A 304 8.13 27.51 -23.88
N VAL A 305 7.62 26.42 -23.31
CA VAL A 305 6.47 26.45 -22.41
C VAL A 305 6.80 27.24 -21.15
N ARG A 306 5.92 28.14 -20.76
CA ARG A 306 6.00 28.92 -19.51
C ARG A 306 4.70 28.82 -18.74
N SER A 307 4.75 29.11 -17.44
CA SER A 307 3.54 29.24 -16.63
C SER A 307 2.80 30.52 -17.03
N ALA A 308 1.47 30.40 -17.20
CA ALA A 308 0.54 31.50 -17.49
C ALA A 308 -0.74 31.24 -16.67
N PRO A 309 -0.65 31.37 -15.33
CA PRO A 309 -1.63 30.82 -14.40
C PRO A 309 -3.03 31.37 -14.63
N ASN A 310 -4.03 30.50 -14.65
CA ASN A 310 -5.38 30.91 -14.29
C ASN A 310 -5.46 31.09 -12.76
N GLY A 311 -6.17 32.12 -12.31
CA GLY A 311 -6.10 32.62 -10.94
C GLY A 311 -6.69 31.69 -9.88
N ALA A 312 -7.77 30.96 -10.19
CA ALA A 312 -8.42 30.06 -9.23
C ALA A 312 -8.14 28.56 -9.47
N GLY A 313 -7.69 28.19 -10.68
CA GLY A 313 -7.37 26.81 -11.05
C GLY A 313 -7.60 26.53 -12.54
N GLY A 314 -7.41 25.29 -12.96
CA GLY A 314 -7.55 24.90 -14.37
C GLY A 314 -9.02 24.72 -14.78
N VAL A 315 -9.64 23.66 -14.26
CA VAL A 315 -11.05 23.29 -14.56
C VAL A 315 -11.85 23.18 -13.27
N GLU A 316 -13.01 23.83 -13.20
CA GLU A 316 -13.98 23.62 -12.12
C GLU A 316 -15.28 23.02 -12.65
N VAL A 317 -15.81 22.01 -11.95
CA VAL A 317 -17.20 21.56 -12.09
C VAL A 317 -17.93 21.82 -10.78
N ASN A 318 -18.96 22.63 -10.88
CA ASN A 318 -19.81 23.03 -9.78
C ASN A 318 -21.28 23.00 -10.20
N SER A 319 -22.15 23.02 -9.20
CA SER A 319 -23.59 23.15 -9.37
C SER A 319 -24.11 24.02 -8.24
N ASP A 320 -24.22 25.33 -8.47
CA ASP A 320 -24.89 26.23 -7.53
C ASP A 320 -26.40 26.32 -7.81
N THR A 321 -26.84 26.00 -9.02
CA THR A 321 -28.25 26.18 -9.45
C THR A 321 -28.90 24.97 -10.11
N ARG A 322 -28.14 24.10 -10.80
CA ARG A 322 -28.63 22.89 -11.49
C ARG A 322 -27.60 21.78 -11.44
N ALA A 323 -28.05 20.52 -11.38
CA ALA A 323 -27.16 19.35 -11.32
C ALA A 323 -26.16 19.32 -12.49
N ALA A 324 -24.88 19.24 -12.16
CA ALA A 324 -23.79 19.09 -13.13
C ALA A 324 -23.42 17.61 -13.24
N THR A 325 -23.90 16.95 -14.30
CA THR A 325 -23.81 15.49 -14.43
C THR A 325 -23.31 15.04 -15.80
N GLY A 326 -22.66 13.88 -15.85
CA GLY A 326 -22.19 13.27 -17.10
C GLY A 326 -21.04 14.02 -17.78
N ASN A 327 -20.36 14.92 -17.06
CA ASN A 327 -19.27 15.71 -17.65
C ASN A 327 -18.00 14.85 -17.80
N ALA A 328 -17.28 15.03 -18.91
CA ALA A 328 -16.04 14.33 -19.22
C ALA A 328 -14.88 15.30 -19.33
N ILE A 329 -13.94 15.22 -18.40
CA ILE A 329 -12.69 15.97 -18.42
C ILE A 329 -11.61 15.04 -18.97
N GLY A 330 -11.36 15.20 -20.25
CA GLY A 330 -10.59 14.31 -21.10
C GLY A 330 -11.42 13.10 -21.56
N VAL A 331 -10.99 12.52 -22.67
CA VAL A 331 -11.66 11.41 -23.35
C VAL A 331 -10.60 10.48 -23.94
N ALA A 332 -10.79 9.18 -23.76
CA ALA A 332 -9.91 8.17 -24.33
C ALA A 332 -9.90 8.22 -25.85
N GLY A 333 -8.72 8.09 -26.45
CA GLY A 333 -8.58 8.24 -27.90
C GLY A 333 -8.87 9.66 -28.41
N ARG A 334 -8.71 10.68 -27.57
CA ARG A 334 -8.61 12.08 -27.99
C ARG A 334 -7.29 12.68 -27.49
N PRO A 335 -6.85 13.84 -28.02
CA PRO A 335 -5.67 14.51 -27.49
C PRO A 335 -5.86 14.86 -26.00
N ARG A 336 -4.77 14.75 -25.22
CA ARG A 336 -4.78 15.02 -23.77
C ARG A 336 -5.04 16.48 -23.48
N ASN A 337 -5.75 16.78 -22.40
CA ASN A 337 -5.67 18.12 -21.81
C ASN A 337 -4.36 18.24 -21.02
N PHE A 338 -3.66 19.35 -21.19
CA PHE A 338 -2.51 19.74 -20.37
C PHE A 338 -2.96 20.83 -19.40
N ILE A 339 -3.05 20.49 -18.11
CA ILE A 339 -3.61 21.35 -17.06
C ILE A 339 -2.53 21.59 -16.01
N SER A 340 -1.80 22.69 -16.15
CA SER A 340 -0.58 22.93 -15.39
C SER A 340 -0.35 24.42 -15.18
N GLY A 341 0.50 24.77 -14.22
CA GLY A 341 0.86 26.17 -14.00
C GLY A 341 -0.22 27.04 -13.36
N ASN A 342 -1.33 26.48 -12.85
CA ASN A 342 -2.43 27.28 -12.29
C ASN A 342 -2.19 27.67 -10.81
N ASN A 343 -2.79 28.80 -10.38
CA ASN A 343 -2.73 29.31 -9.00
C ASN A 343 -3.68 28.60 -8.01
N GLY A 344 -4.46 27.65 -8.51
CA GLY A 344 -5.29 26.74 -7.72
C GLY A 344 -5.27 25.33 -8.32
N PRO A 345 -6.17 24.43 -7.91
CA PRO A 345 -6.12 23.04 -8.34
C PRO A 345 -6.20 22.89 -9.86
N GLY A 346 -5.57 21.84 -10.39
CA GLY A 346 -5.68 21.52 -11.82
C GLY A 346 -7.14 21.28 -12.20
N ILE A 347 -7.79 20.34 -11.51
CA ILE A 347 -9.23 20.06 -11.64
C ILE A 347 -9.88 20.10 -10.26
N ARG A 348 -11.01 20.80 -10.14
CA ARG A 348 -11.83 20.84 -8.93
C ARG A 348 -13.27 20.43 -9.21
N LEU A 349 -13.76 19.41 -8.50
CA LEU A 349 -15.18 19.06 -8.44
C LEU A 349 -15.73 19.48 -7.08
N ARG A 350 -16.88 20.15 -7.06
CA ARG A 350 -17.58 20.51 -5.82
C ARG A 350 -19.10 20.47 -5.97
N SER A 351 -19.80 20.63 -4.84
CA SER A 351 -21.25 20.55 -4.69
C SER A 351 -21.82 19.13 -4.75
N SER A 352 -22.80 18.85 -3.88
CA SER A 352 -23.44 17.54 -3.75
C SER A 352 -24.40 17.20 -4.89
N SER A 353 -24.65 18.16 -5.78
CA SER A 353 -25.42 18.02 -7.02
C SER A 353 -24.54 17.78 -8.25
N THR A 354 -23.22 17.62 -8.05
CA THR A 354 -22.29 17.18 -9.08
C THR A 354 -22.13 15.66 -8.97
N SER A 355 -22.34 14.94 -10.08
CA SER A 355 -22.16 13.48 -10.11
C SER A 355 -21.79 12.98 -11.50
N ASP A 356 -21.36 11.71 -11.57
CA ASP A 356 -21.16 11.00 -12.83
C ASP A 356 -20.15 11.71 -13.74
N THR A 357 -19.11 12.29 -13.12
CA THR A 357 -18.01 12.96 -13.82
C THR A 357 -16.88 11.97 -14.08
N SER A 358 -16.43 11.89 -15.33
CA SER A 358 -15.25 11.13 -15.73
C SER A 358 -14.06 12.08 -15.90
N ILE A 359 -12.92 11.72 -15.35
CA ILE A 359 -11.65 12.44 -15.51
C ILE A 359 -10.64 11.42 -16.05
N VAL A 360 -10.35 11.45 -17.34
CA VAL A 360 -9.48 10.47 -18.01
C VAL A 360 -8.55 11.15 -19.00
N ASN A 361 -7.41 10.53 -19.31
CA ASN A 361 -6.52 10.97 -20.38
C ASN A 361 -6.04 12.44 -20.25
N ASN A 362 -5.77 12.91 -19.04
CA ASN A 362 -5.21 14.24 -18.78
C ASN A 362 -3.73 14.18 -18.39
N VAL A 363 -3.00 15.27 -18.60
CA VAL A 363 -1.68 15.55 -18.00
C VAL A 363 -1.85 16.74 -17.07
N ILE A 364 -1.60 16.54 -15.78
CA ILE A 364 -1.89 17.49 -14.72
C ILE A 364 -0.61 17.77 -13.93
N GLY A 365 -0.09 18.99 -14.08
CA GLY A 365 1.11 19.49 -13.41
C GLY A 365 2.42 19.32 -14.21
N LEU A 366 2.38 18.74 -15.41
CA LEU A 366 3.53 18.72 -16.32
C LEU A 366 3.28 19.59 -17.55
N ASP A 367 4.35 20.08 -18.15
CA ASP A 367 4.32 20.74 -19.45
C ASP A 367 4.10 19.73 -20.60
N THR A 368 4.08 20.24 -21.84
CA THR A 368 3.85 19.41 -23.03
C THR A 368 5.01 18.48 -23.38
N ALA A 369 6.18 18.67 -22.75
CA ALA A 369 7.35 17.82 -22.90
C ALA A 369 7.50 16.82 -21.72
N GLY A 370 6.60 16.87 -20.73
CA GLY A 370 6.61 15.99 -19.56
C GLY A 370 7.50 16.47 -18.41
N PHE A 371 7.90 17.74 -18.41
CA PHE A 371 8.68 18.36 -17.34
C PHE A 371 7.79 19.18 -16.39
N PRO A 372 8.20 19.37 -15.12
CA PRO A 372 7.45 20.20 -14.18
C PRO A 372 7.46 21.67 -14.63
N MET A 373 6.36 22.37 -14.36
CA MET A 373 6.29 23.82 -14.55
C MET A 373 7.10 24.57 -13.50
N SER A 374 7.66 25.72 -13.85
CA SER A 374 8.13 26.69 -12.85
C SER A 374 6.96 27.14 -11.97
N SER A 375 7.17 27.23 -10.66
CA SER A 375 6.14 27.65 -9.69
C SER A 375 5.42 28.95 -10.11
N PRO A 376 4.09 29.04 -9.93
CA PRO A 376 3.21 28.04 -9.31
C PRO A 376 2.84 26.90 -10.26
N ASN A 377 2.55 25.72 -9.69
CA ASN A 377 2.11 24.56 -10.46
C ASN A 377 0.92 23.88 -9.78
N ASN A 378 -0.30 24.23 -10.20
CA ASN A 378 -1.56 23.70 -9.67
C ASN A 378 -1.60 23.71 -8.13
N VAL A 379 -1.56 24.91 -7.56
CA VAL A 379 -1.54 25.11 -6.10
C VAL A 379 -2.78 24.49 -5.47
N GLY A 380 -2.59 23.70 -4.40
CA GLY A 380 -3.68 23.02 -3.72
C GLY A 380 -3.90 21.57 -4.17
N GLY A 381 -3.38 21.16 -5.35
CA GLY A 381 -3.33 19.77 -5.79
C GLY A 381 -3.69 19.56 -7.28
N GLY A 382 -3.53 18.33 -7.74
CA GLY A 382 -3.88 17.94 -9.12
C GLY A 382 -5.39 17.88 -9.34
N ILE A 383 -6.06 16.93 -8.70
CA ILE A 383 -7.51 16.72 -8.74
C ILE A 383 -8.08 16.82 -7.32
N VAL A 384 -9.05 17.73 -7.12
CA VAL A 384 -9.66 17.99 -5.83
C VAL A 384 -11.18 17.79 -5.90
N VAL A 385 -11.69 16.79 -5.20
CA VAL A 385 -13.12 16.45 -5.12
C VAL A 385 -13.64 16.80 -3.73
N THR A 386 -14.55 17.77 -3.67
CA THR A 386 -15.09 18.31 -2.40
C THR A 386 -16.60 18.42 -2.43
N GLY A 387 -17.24 18.78 -1.32
CA GLY A 387 -18.65 19.18 -1.33
C GLY A 387 -19.68 18.05 -1.55
N GLY A 388 -19.29 16.79 -1.41
CA GLY A 388 -20.22 15.65 -1.47
C GLY A 388 -20.55 15.14 -2.88
N VAL A 389 -19.63 15.34 -3.83
CA VAL A 389 -19.71 14.83 -5.21
C VAL A 389 -19.77 13.29 -5.19
N ARG A 390 -20.53 12.68 -6.11
CA ARG A 390 -20.71 11.22 -6.18
C ARG A 390 -20.38 10.65 -7.54
N ASN A 391 -20.07 9.36 -7.60
CA ASN A 391 -19.83 8.62 -8.85
C ASN A 391 -18.73 9.26 -9.73
N VAL A 392 -17.63 9.72 -9.11
CA VAL A 392 -16.48 10.25 -9.87
C VAL A 392 -15.58 9.10 -10.29
N THR A 393 -15.23 9.07 -11.57
CA THR A 393 -14.24 8.12 -12.10
C THR A 393 -12.98 8.89 -12.49
N ILE A 394 -11.86 8.59 -11.84
CA ILE A 394 -10.55 9.18 -12.11
C ILE A 394 -9.68 8.09 -12.72
N GLY A 395 -9.37 8.24 -14.00
CA GLY A 395 -8.70 7.25 -14.85
C GLY A 395 -9.66 6.17 -15.33
N GLY A 396 -9.16 5.09 -15.90
CA GLY A 396 -10.00 4.07 -16.52
C GLY A 396 -9.27 2.74 -16.71
N PRO A 397 -9.94 1.76 -17.33
CA PRO A 397 -9.44 0.40 -17.42
C PRO A 397 -8.36 0.19 -18.48
N THR A 398 -8.02 1.21 -19.29
CA THR A 398 -6.99 1.12 -20.32
C THR A 398 -5.94 2.22 -20.16
N ILE A 399 -4.74 2.01 -20.71
CA ILE A 399 -3.66 3.00 -20.68
C ILE A 399 -4.01 4.33 -21.36
N ASP A 400 -4.96 4.31 -22.31
CA ASP A 400 -5.47 5.51 -22.98
C ASP A 400 -6.38 6.35 -22.07
N ASP A 401 -6.93 5.74 -21.01
CA ASP A 401 -7.71 6.45 -19.98
C ASP A 401 -6.82 7.10 -18.92
N SER A 402 -5.53 6.74 -18.85
CA SER A 402 -4.66 7.09 -17.74
C SER A 402 -4.43 8.59 -17.62
N ASN A 403 -4.74 9.16 -16.46
CA ASN A 403 -4.25 10.49 -16.10
C ASN A 403 -2.80 10.40 -15.62
N ILE A 404 -2.00 11.39 -16.02
CA ILE A 404 -0.67 11.64 -15.47
C ILE A 404 -0.80 12.82 -14.51
N ILE A 405 -0.53 12.60 -13.22
CA ILE A 405 -0.76 13.57 -12.14
C ILE A 405 0.52 13.73 -11.33
N SER A 406 1.34 14.71 -11.70
CA SER A 406 2.72 14.86 -11.21
C SER A 406 3.10 16.32 -11.00
N ALA A 407 4.11 16.55 -10.16
CA ALA A 407 4.69 17.86 -9.87
C ALA A 407 3.73 18.93 -9.33
N ASN A 408 2.49 18.56 -8.96
CA ASN A 408 1.52 19.52 -8.43
C ASN A 408 1.97 20.04 -7.06
N ASP A 409 1.71 21.31 -6.78
CA ASP A 409 1.91 21.91 -5.46
C ASP A 409 0.76 21.56 -4.51
N GLY A 410 0.63 20.26 -4.25
CA GLY A 410 -0.34 19.69 -3.35
C GLY A 410 -0.39 18.17 -3.41
N ASP A 411 -1.55 17.61 -3.07
CA ASP A 411 -1.81 16.18 -3.28
C ASP A 411 -2.10 15.92 -4.77
N GLY A 412 -1.78 14.72 -5.26
CA GLY A 412 -2.16 14.33 -6.63
C GLY A 412 -3.68 14.28 -6.78
N VAL A 413 -4.34 13.48 -5.95
CA VAL A 413 -5.80 13.38 -5.85
C VAL A 413 -6.24 13.57 -4.40
N PHE A 414 -7.19 14.47 -4.15
CA PHE A 414 -7.78 14.69 -2.82
C PHE A 414 -9.30 14.57 -2.89
N ILE A 415 -9.89 13.74 -2.02
CA ILE A 415 -11.35 13.57 -1.91
C ILE A 415 -11.80 13.80 -0.48
N GLU A 416 -12.73 14.74 -0.25
CA GLU A 416 -13.35 14.97 1.06
C GLU A 416 -14.81 15.45 0.91
N ALA A 417 -15.63 15.24 1.94
CA ALA A 417 -16.96 15.81 2.05
C ALA A 417 -17.11 16.62 3.35
N PRO A 418 -17.99 17.65 3.39
CA PRO A 418 -18.08 18.56 4.53
C PRO A 418 -18.89 18.00 5.70
N SER A 419 -19.77 17.01 5.48
CA SER A 419 -20.69 16.51 6.52
C SER A 419 -21.25 15.13 6.20
N SER A 420 -21.86 14.50 7.21
CA SER A 420 -22.58 13.22 7.08
C SER A 420 -23.79 13.26 6.14
N SER A 421 -24.40 14.43 5.94
CA SER A 421 -25.54 14.61 5.02
C SER A 421 -25.11 14.84 3.56
N ALA A 422 -23.85 15.23 3.34
CA ALA A 422 -23.29 15.53 2.02
C ALA A 422 -22.06 14.65 1.73
N ARG A 423 -22.18 13.33 1.94
CA ARG A 423 -21.09 12.36 1.72
C ARG A 423 -20.70 12.27 0.26
N SER A 424 -19.39 12.11 0.01
CA SER A 424 -18.86 11.74 -1.29
C SER A 424 -18.83 10.22 -1.39
N THR A 425 -19.45 9.64 -2.43
CA THR A 425 -19.68 8.20 -2.48
C THR A 425 -19.50 7.60 -3.86
N ASN A 426 -19.11 6.32 -3.91
CA ASN A 426 -18.92 5.55 -5.16
C ASN A 426 -17.86 6.16 -6.08
N ASN A 427 -16.75 6.61 -5.51
CA ASN A 427 -15.66 7.15 -6.32
C ASN A 427 -14.68 6.04 -6.70
N THR A 428 -14.17 6.09 -7.92
CA THR A 428 -13.24 5.10 -8.46
C THR A 428 -12.00 5.82 -8.98
N ILE A 429 -10.84 5.40 -8.51
CA ILE A 429 -9.53 5.92 -8.93
C ILE A 429 -8.74 4.74 -9.49
N ILE A 430 -8.64 4.58 -10.81
CA ILE A 430 -8.04 3.41 -11.45
C ILE A 430 -7.18 3.79 -12.65
N GLY A 431 -6.13 3.02 -12.93
CA GLY A 431 -5.31 3.20 -14.13
C GLY A 431 -4.58 4.54 -14.21
N ASN A 432 -4.28 5.20 -13.09
CA ASN A 432 -3.59 6.50 -13.08
C ASN A 432 -2.10 6.37 -12.79
N CYS A 433 -1.34 7.35 -13.27
CA CYS A 433 0.07 7.52 -12.97
C CYS A 433 0.27 8.78 -12.13
N ILE A 434 0.62 8.60 -10.86
CA ILE A 434 0.59 9.65 -9.86
C ILE A 434 2.00 9.81 -9.26
N GLY A 435 2.63 10.95 -9.56
CA GLY A 435 3.98 11.30 -9.09
C GLY A 435 5.13 10.69 -9.89
N VAL A 436 4.87 9.71 -10.77
CA VAL A 436 5.88 9.00 -11.60
C VAL A 436 6.16 9.64 -12.98
N GLY A 437 5.75 10.89 -13.19
CA GLY A 437 5.99 11.60 -14.46
C GLY A 437 5.29 10.92 -15.66
N THR A 438 5.90 11.02 -16.84
CA THR A 438 5.39 10.39 -18.08
C THR A 438 5.76 8.91 -18.22
N ALA A 439 6.47 8.33 -17.25
CA ALA A 439 6.92 6.93 -17.24
C ALA A 439 5.80 5.90 -16.97
N CYS A 440 4.54 6.31 -17.18
CA CYS A 440 3.31 5.57 -16.94
C CYS A 440 3.29 4.15 -17.58
N ALA A 441 4.12 3.92 -18.61
CA ALA A 441 4.20 2.68 -19.38
C ALA A 441 5.40 1.75 -19.07
N ILE A 442 6.28 2.05 -18.10
CA ILE A 442 7.49 1.22 -17.85
C ILE A 442 7.57 0.75 -16.40
N ILE A 443 6.97 -0.41 -16.12
CA ILE A 443 7.31 -1.23 -14.93
C ILE A 443 7.67 -2.65 -15.41
N ARG A 444 8.81 -2.75 -16.10
CA ARG A 444 9.66 -3.96 -16.06
C ARG A 444 10.75 -3.70 -15.01
N PRO A 445 11.48 -4.71 -14.50
CA PRO A 445 12.49 -4.46 -13.47
C PRO A 445 13.58 -3.55 -14.06
N ILE A 446 13.53 -2.26 -13.73
CA ILE A 446 14.51 -1.28 -14.18
C ILE A 446 15.72 -1.42 -13.24
N PRO A 447 16.94 -1.66 -13.76
CA PRO A 447 18.14 -1.63 -12.95
C PRO A 447 18.39 -0.19 -12.46
N SER A 448 18.62 -0.04 -11.16
CA SER A 448 19.30 1.12 -10.57
C SER A 448 20.59 1.47 -11.36
N PRO A 449 20.94 2.77 -11.52
CA PRO A 449 20.39 3.92 -10.80
C PRO A 449 19.39 4.76 -11.61
N TRP A 450 18.39 5.27 -10.88
CA TRP A 450 17.33 6.17 -11.34
C TRP A 450 17.87 7.39 -12.09
N THR A 451 17.30 7.70 -13.26
CA THR A 451 17.54 8.97 -13.94
C THR A 451 16.54 10.00 -13.44
N ALA A 452 17.01 11.24 -13.21
CA ALA A 452 16.31 12.39 -12.63
C ALA A 452 15.05 12.90 -13.40
N GLN A 453 14.06 12.04 -13.66
CA GLN A 453 12.88 12.36 -14.48
C GLN A 453 11.54 12.14 -13.77
N ASP A 454 11.54 11.68 -12.52
CA ASP A 454 10.32 11.52 -11.72
C ASP A 454 10.05 12.76 -10.86
N TRP A 455 8.86 13.33 -11.03
CA TRP A 455 8.45 14.59 -10.40
C TRP A 455 7.19 14.34 -9.57
N GLY A 456 7.40 13.94 -8.32
CA GLY A 456 6.32 13.71 -7.36
C GLY A 456 5.49 14.94 -7.06
N ASN A 457 4.28 14.73 -6.55
CA ASN A 457 3.48 15.82 -5.99
C ASN A 457 4.09 16.30 -4.66
N SER A 458 3.91 17.58 -4.31
CA SER A 458 4.55 18.18 -3.12
C SER A 458 3.97 17.67 -1.79
N ARG A 459 2.86 16.92 -1.82
CA ARG A 459 2.28 16.20 -0.68
C ARG A 459 2.08 14.71 -1.02
N ALA A 460 0.91 14.12 -0.78
CA ALA A 460 0.65 12.71 -1.01
C ALA A 460 0.17 12.45 -2.44
N GLY A 461 0.28 11.20 -2.90
CA GLY A 461 -0.28 10.79 -4.20
C GLY A 461 -1.81 10.86 -4.19
N ILE A 462 -2.45 10.15 -3.26
CA ILE A 462 -3.90 10.15 -3.06
C ILE A 462 -4.24 10.39 -1.59
N VAL A 463 -5.21 11.26 -1.32
CA VAL A 463 -5.75 11.51 0.02
C VAL A 463 -7.27 11.32 0.05
N ILE A 464 -7.74 10.54 1.02
CA ILE A 464 -9.16 10.38 1.34
C ILE A 464 -9.45 10.99 2.72
N GLY A 465 -10.15 12.13 2.71
CA GLY A 465 -10.58 12.91 3.87
C GLY A 465 -11.92 12.46 4.44
N ASN A 466 -12.52 13.27 5.31
CA ASN A 466 -13.74 12.88 6.04
C ASN A 466 -14.97 12.72 5.14
N TRP A 467 -15.92 11.88 5.60
CA TRP A 467 -17.25 11.70 5.01
C TRP A 467 -17.23 11.12 3.58
N VAL A 468 -16.21 10.34 3.27
CA VAL A 468 -16.08 9.60 2.01
C VAL A 468 -16.47 8.14 2.23
N GLU A 469 -17.25 7.56 1.32
CA GLU A 469 -17.68 6.15 1.39
C GLU A 469 -17.55 5.42 0.06
N ARG A 470 -17.35 4.10 0.13
CA ARG A 470 -17.39 3.22 -1.07
C ARG A 470 -16.43 3.72 -2.15
N THR A 471 -15.17 3.92 -1.77
CA THR A 471 -14.11 4.35 -2.69
C THR A 471 -13.28 3.15 -3.12
N THR A 472 -13.07 2.99 -4.43
CA THR A 472 -12.17 1.99 -5.00
C THR A 472 -10.91 2.67 -5.52
N ILE A 473 -9.75 2.21 -5.08
CA ILE A 473 -8.43 2.69 -5.52
C ILE A 473 -7.71 1.52 -6.19
N GLY A 474 -7.60 1.55 -7.50
CA GLY A 474 -6.94 0.55 -8.33
C GLY A 474 -7.86 -0.59 -8.78
N GLY A 475 -7.31 -1.47 -9.62
CA GLY A 475 -7.98 -2.62 -10.21
C GLY A 475 -6.96 -3.62 -10.75
N GLU A 476 -7.38 -4.53 -11.62
CA GLU A 476 -6.48 -5.53 -12.24
C GLU A 476 -5.95 -5.03 -13.60
N GLY A 477 -4.80 -5.56 -14.04
CA GLY A 477 -4.18 -5.20 -15.33
C GLY A 477 -3.91 -3.70 -15.48
N ASP A 478 -4.38 -3.11 -16.57
CA ASP A 478 -4.21 -1.67 -16.85
C ASP A 478 -5.02 -0.75 -15.91
N SER A 479 -5.91 -1.31 -15.08
CA SER A 479 -6.65 -0.55 -14.06
C SER A 479 -5.83 -0.28 -12.79
N GLN A 480 -4.61 -0.78 -12.69
CA GLN A 480 -3.71 -0.51 -11.55
C GLN A 480 -3.29 0.96 -11.53
N ASN A 481 -3.34 1.61 -10.36
CA ASN A 481 -2.65 2.88 -10.22
C ASN A 481 -1.15 2.63 -9.96
N ILE A 482 -0.32 3.44 -10.60
CA ILE A 482 1.11 3.53 -10.35
C ILE A 482 1.33 4.83 -9.58
N ILE A 483 1.77 4.70 -8.33
CA ILE A 483 1.87 5.83 -7.39
C ILE A 483 3.29 5.85 -6.83
N GLY A 484 4.01 6.95 -7.03
CA GLY A 484 5.34 7.07 -6.45
C GLY A 484 5.96 8.45 -6.47
N PHE A 485 7.10 8.57 -5.80
CA PHE A 485 7.90 9.80 -5.67
C PHE A 485 7.20 10.97 -4.99
N ASN A 486 6.00 10.79 -4.44
CA ASN A 486 5.29 11.85 -3.73
C ASN A 486 6.02 12.20 -2.43
N ALA A 487 6.03 13.48 -2.05
CA ALA A 487 6.84 13.96 -0.94
C ALA A 487 6.46 13.36 0.42
N THR A 488 5.21 12.91 0.59
CA THR A 488 4.75 12.24 1.81
C THR A 488 4.27 10.81 1.51
N TYR A 489 2.97 10.56 1.57
CA TYR A 489 2.39 9.23 1.44
C TYR A 489 2.12 8.88 -0.03
N GLY A 490 2.21 7.60 -0.37
CA GLY A 490 1.62 7.12 -1.62
C GLY A 490 0.10 7.31 -1.61
N VAL A 491 -0.56 6.67 -0.63
CA VAL A 491 -1.98 6.89 -0.35
C VAL A 491 -2.21 7.11 1.15
N ALA A 492 -3.00 8.12 1.51
CA ALA A 492 -3.37 8.41 2.89
C ALA A 492 -4.89 8.51 3.06
N ILE A 493 -5.45 7.71 3.97
CA ILE A 493 -6.79 7.92 4.50
C ILE A 493 -6.65 8.65 5.82
N THR A 494 -6.97 9.94 5.85
CA THR A 494 -6.79 10.82 7.01
C THR A 494 -8.10 11.12 7.75
N GLY A 495 -9.23 10.85 7.10
CA GLY A 495 -10.56 11.05 7.69
C GLY A 495 -10.97 9.93 8.66
N THR A 496 -11.47 10.30 9.85
CA THR A 496 -12.04 9.35 10.83
C THR A 496 -13.46 8.90 10.47
N GLN A 497 -14.07 9.56 9.48
CA GLN A 497 -15.43 9.29 9.00
C GLN A 497 -15.39 8.71 7.58
N VAL A 498 -14.44 7.80 7.32
CA VAL A 498 -14.30 7.09 6.05
C VAL A 498 -14.76 5.65 6.21
N LEU A 499 -15.62 5.19 5.32
CA LEU A 499 -16.22 3.86 5.35
C LEU A 499 -16.02 3.14 4.01
N ASP A 500 -15.67 1.86 4.07
CA ASP A 500 -15.64 0.96 2.90
C ASP A 500 -14.70 1.46 1.78
N THR A 501 -13.39 1.50 2.06
CA THR A 501 -12.37 1.80 1.06
C THR A 501 -11.65 0.52 0.64
N THR A 502 -11.64 0.24 -0.66
CA THR A 502 -10.95 -0.92 -1.24
C THR A 502 -9.77 -0.46 -2.09
N PHE A 503 -8.60 -1.01 -1.82
CA PHE A 503 -7.42 -0.88 -2.67
C PHE A 503 -7.26 -2.19 -3.44
N ALA A 504 -7.11 -2.12 -4.77
CA ALA A 504 -6.94 -3.30 -5.61
C ALA A 504 -5.75 -3.12 -6.55
N GLY A 505 -4.77 -4.04 -6.53
CA GLY A 505 -3.75 -4.14 -7.58
C GLY A 505 -2.71 -3.01 -7.68
N ASN A 506 -2.75 -1.98 -6.84
CA ASN A 506 -1.87 -0.80 -7.00
C ASN A 506 -0.38 -1.13 -6.84
N LYS A 507 0.45 -0.34 -7.51
CA LYS A 507 1.91 -0.28 -7.30
C LYS A 507 2.27 1.04 -6.63
N ILE A 508 2.73 1.00 -5.38
CA ILE A 508 2.96 2.17 -4.53
C ILE A 508 4.41 2.18 -4.06
N ARG A 509 5.23 3.11 -4.55
CA ARG A 509 6.69 3.04 -4.38
C ARG A 509 7.40 4.36 -4.24
N PHE A 510 8.58 4.38 -3.63
CA PHE A 510 9.46 5.55 -3.61
C PHE A 510 8.84 6.83 -3.04
N ASN A 511 7.84 6.72 -2.16
CA ASN A 511 7.24 7.90 -1.52
C ASN A 511 8.04 8.30 -0.27
N GLY A 512 8.07 9.60 0.05
CA GLY A 512 8.87 10.18 1.14
C GLY A 512 8.37 9.86 2.57
N SER A 513 7.36 9.02 2.71
CA SER A 513 6.78 8.56 3.97
C SER A 513 6.20 7.15 3.81
N ASP A 514 5.12 6.80 4.51
CA ASP A 514 4.52 5.47 4.37
C ASP A 514 3.93 5.27 2.96
N GLY A 515 4.00 4.05 2.44
CA GLY A 515 3.33 3.69 1.18
C GLY A 515 1.82 3.91 1.30
N VAL A 516 1.22 3.32 2.33
CA VAL A 516 -0.21 3.49 2.66
C VAL A 516 -0.40 3.85 4.12
N LEU A 517 -1.09 4.95 4.40
CA LEU A 517 -1.57 5.33 5.73
C LEU A 517 -3.09 5.16 5.83
N VAL A 518 -3.57 4.50 6.87
CA VAL A 518 -4.99 4.36 7.22
C VAL A 518 -5.22 4.86 8.64
N ALA A 519 -5.69 6.09 8.78
CA ALA A 519 -5.94 6.75 10.06
C ALA A 519 -7.45 6.93 10.32
N GLY A 520 -8.01 6.15 11.25
CA GLY A 520 -9.41 6.29 11.72
C GLY A 520 -10.50 5.71 10.81
N ALA A 521 -10.15 5.26 9.61
CA ALA A 521 -11.11 4.69 8.66
C ALA A 521 -11.61 3.31 9.08
N ARG A 522 -12.86 2.99 8.74
CA ARG A 522 -13.47 1.67 9.03
C ARG A 522 -13.65 0.85 7.76
N ASN A 523 -13.46 -0.46 7.89
CA ASN A 523 -13.63 -1.44 6.81
C ASN A 523 -12.73 -1.15 5.60
N THR A 524 -11.44 -0.94 5.87
CA THR A 524 -10.43 -0.74 4.83
C THR A 524 -9.88 -2.08 4.36
N GLN A 525 -9.89 -2.33 3.05
CA GLN A 525 -9.39 -3.57 2.46
C GLN A 525 -8.29 -3.26 1.46
N ILE A 526 -7.11 -3.89 1.62
CA ILE A 526 -5.99 -3.76 0.69
C ILE A 526 -5.74 -5.12 0.03
N LEU A 527 -6.07 -5.24 -1.24
CA LEU A 527 -6.19 -6.50 -1.96
C LEU A 527 -5.26 -6.51 -3.18
N GLY A 528 -4.52 -7.60 -3.34
CA GLY A 528 -3.88 -7.94 -4.60
C GLY A 528 -4.75 -8.89 -5.44
N PRO A 529 -4.47 -9.00 -6.75
CA PRO A 529 -5.13 -10.00 -7.58
C PRO A 529 -4.80 -11.41 -7.06
N ASN A 530 -5.81 -12.27 -6.93
CA ASN A 530 -5.64 -13.67 -6.53
C ASN A 530 -5.11 -14.52 -7.70
N THR A 531 -3.99 -14.09 -8.30
CA THR A 531 -3.33 -14.79 -9.39
C THR A 531 -1.82 -14.81 -9.16
N THR A 532 -1.18 -15.94 -9.39
CA THR A 532 0.27 -16.16 -9.18
C THR A 532 1.14 -15.53 -10.29
N VAL A 533 0.64 -14.54 -11.02
CA VAL A 533 1.34 -13.93 -12.17
C VAL A 533 2.16 -12.73 -11.67
N SER A 534 3.48 -12.90 -11.64
CA SER A 534 4.47 -11.98 -11.03
C SER A 534 4.50 -10.54 -11.56
N ALA A 535 3.92 -10.22 -12.72
CA ALA A 535 3.99 -8.87 -13.31
C ALA A 535 2.85 -7.94 -12.85
N ASP A 536 1.72 -8.52 -12.43
CA ASP A 536 0.48 -7.81 -12.08
C ASP A 536 0.26 -7.76 -10.57
N GLN A 537 1.25 -8.18 -9.78
CA GLN A 537 1.15 -8.25 -8.34
C GLN A 537 1.02 -6.84 -7.72
N ALA A 538 0.07 -6.68 -6.79
CA ALA A 538 -0.03 -5.48 -5.96
C ALA A 538 1.23 -5.36 -5.10
N GLU A 539 1.86 -4.20 -5.13
CA GLU A 539 3.20 -4.00 -4.59
C GLU A 539 3.30 -2.67 -3.85
N ILE A 540 3.81 -2.72 -2.63
CA ILE A 540 4.10 -1.55 -1.79
C ILE A 540 5.57 -1.64 -1.37
N SER A 541 6.44 -0.86 -2.02
CA SER A 541 7.88 -1.03 -1.82
C SER A 541 8.69 0.25 -1.87
N ASP A 542 9.90 0.21 -1.32
CA ASP A 542 10.88 1.30 -1.45
C ASP A 542 10.37 2.66 -0.94
N ASN A 543 9.41 2.68 -0.01
CA ASN A 543 8.95 3.92 0.61
C ASN A 543 9.84 4.25 1.83
N ASP A 544 10.07 5.53 2.11
CA ASP A 544 10.95 5.96 3.21
C ASP A 544 10.39 5.57 4.60
N GLY A 545 9.07 5.42 4.71
CA GLY A 545 8.36 5.03 5.92
C GLY A 545 8.05 3.53 6.01
N ASN A 546 6.92 3.20 6.63
CA ASN A 546 6.38 1.84 6.64
C ASN A 546 5.76 1.52 5.27
N GLY A 547 5.66 0.25 4.91
CA GLY A 547 4.86 -0.15 3.76
C GLY A 547 3.39 0.24 3.95
N VAL A 548 2.79 -0.26 5.03
CA VAL A 548 1.40 0.05 5.41
C VAL A 548 1.31 0.40 6.90
N THR A 549 0.60 1.48 7.22
CA THR A 549 0.33 1.92 8.59
C THR A 549 -1.18 1.98 8.87
N PHE A 550 -1.62 1.33 9.94
CA PHE A 550 -2.97 1.46 10.50
C PHE A 550 -2.93 2.16 11.85
N GLN A 551 -3.72 3.22 12.00
CA GLN A 551 -3.82 3.99 13.23
C GLN A 551 -5.30 4.19 13.58
N ASN A 552 -5.73 3.62 14.70
CA ASN A 552 -7.12 3.69 15.16
C ASN A 552 -8.13 3.18 14.09
N ALA A 553 -7.74 2.16 13.31
CA ALA A 553 -8.54 1.61 12.20
C ALA A 553 -9.25 0.31 12.64
N PRO A 554 -10.56 0.34 12.94
CA PRO A 554 -11.19 -0.74 13.71
C PRO A 554 -11.38 -2.07 12.97
N ILE A 555 -11.43 -2.05 11.64
CA ILE A 555 -11.59 -3.24 10.81
C ILE A 555 -10.74 -3.04 9.58
N SER A 556 -9.67 -3.82 9.44
CA SER A 556 -8.85 -3.79 8.23
C SER A 556 -8.38 -5.18 7.80
N ARG A 557 -8.28 -5.37 6.48
CA ARG A 557 -7.80 -6.61 5.86
C ARG A 557 -6.73 -6.30 4.83
N ILE A 558 -5.65 -7.10 4.81
CA ILE A 558 -4.69 -7.12 3.71
C ILE A 558 -4.60 -8.54 3.16
N GLU A 559 -4.66 -8.68 1.83
CA GLU A 559 -4.57 -9.97 1.16
C GLU A 559 -3.83 -9.91 -0.19
N PHE A 560 -2.98 -10.88 -0.50
CA PHE A 560 -2.27 -11.03 -1.78
C PHE A 560 -1.35 -9.86 -2.18
N VAL A 561 -0.82 -9.11 -1.21
CA VAL A 561 0.07 -7.95 -1.45
C VAL A 561 1.53 -8.30 -1.15
N LYS A 562 2.44 -7.78 -1.98
CA LYS A 562 3.88 -7.75 -1.71
C LYS A 562 4.30 -6.44 -1.07
N ILE A 563 4.92 -6.53 0.09
CA ILE A 563 5.34 -5.38 0.90
C ILE A 563 6.84 -5.55 1.20
N GLU A 564 7.68 -4.77 0.52
CA GLU A 564 9.13 -4.99 0.61
C GLU A 564 9.98 -3.73 0.58
N GLN A 565 11.19 -3.81 1.11
CA GLN A 565 12.22 -2.77 0.94
C GLN A 565 11.78 -1.37 1.44
N ASN A 566 10.86 -1.30 2.41
CA ASN A 566 10.45 -0.02 3.01
C ASN A 566 11.40 0.35 4.16
N GLY A 567 11.63 1.64 4.37
CA GLY A 567 12.58 2.21 5.34
C GLY A 567 12.22 2.03 6.81
N GLN A 568 11.01 1.52 7.10
CA GLN A 568 10.58 1.13 8.44
C GLN A 568 10.00 -0.30 8.46
N ASN A 569 8.83 -0.51 9.07
CA ASN A 569 8.19 -1.82 9.13
C ASN A 569 7.48 -2.10 7.81
N GLY A 570 7.32 -3.38 7.45
CA GLY A 570 6.44 -3.73 6.34
C GLY A 570 5.00 -3.30 6.64
N ILE A 571 4.47 -3.75 7.78
CA ILE A 571 3.14 -3.39 8.28
C ILE A 571 3.25 -2.89 9.71
N ALA A 572 2.72 -1.71 9.99
CA ALA A 572 2.57 -1.14 11.33
C ALA A 572 1.08 -0.97 11.69
N ALA A 573 0.67 -1.37 12.89
CA ALA A 573 -0.70 -1.21 13.38
C ALA A 573 -0.71 -0.71 14.83
N THR A 574 -1.49 0.33 15.12
CA THR A 574 -1.67 0.87 16.48
C THR A 574 -3.15 1.09 16.76
N ASN A 575 -3.62 0.62 17.92
CA ASN A 575 -5.01 0.78 18.38
C ASN A 575 -6.06 0.34 17.33
N SER A 576 -5.76 -0.71 16.55
CA SER A 576 -6.58 -1.17 15.43
C SER A 576 -7.21 -2.52 15.79
N PRO A 577 -8.41 -2.54 16.39
CA PRO A 577 -8.90 -3.69 17.15
C PRO A 577 -9.10 -5.00 16.39
N THR A 578 -9.42 -4.96 15.10
CA THR A 578 -9.66 -6.15 14.29
C THR A 578 -8.84 -6.10 13.00
N MET A 579 -7.83 -6.96 12.91
CA MET A 579 -6.91 -7.02 11.77
C MET A 579 -6.83 -8.44 11.19
N THR A 580 -6.93 -8.56 9.87
CA THR A 580 -6.69 -9.81 9.15
C THR A 580 -5.58 -9.62 8.12
N LEU A 581 -4.50 -10.38 8.26
CA LEU A 581 -3.37 -10.41 7.33
C LEU A 581 -3.28 -11.82 6.75
N HIS A 582 -3.49 -11.95 5.44
CA HIS A 582 -3.58 -13.25 4.79
C HIS A 582 -2.80 -13.29 3.47
N SER A 583 -2.04 -14.35 3.21
CA SER A 583 -1.35 -14.57 1.92
C SER A 583 -0.49 -13.37 1.45
N LEU A 584 0.38 -12.85 2.32
CA LEU A 584 1.26 -11.70 2.03
C LEU A 584 2.73 -12.11 1.92
N TRP A 585 3.49 -11.34 1.15
CA TRP A 585 4.94 -11.35 1.17
C TRP A 585 5.43 -10.08 1.88
N VAL A 586 6.06 -10.23 3.04
CA VAL A 586 6.58 -9.10 3.83
C VAL A 586 8.09 -9.26 3.98
N VAL A 587 8.86 -8.61 3.12
CA VAL A 587 10.24 -9.01 2.84
C VAL A 587 11.21 -7.83 2.83
N HIS A 588 12.40 -7.98 3.41
CA HIS A 588 13.48 -6.98 3.32
C HIS A 588 13.11 -5.54 3.74
N ASN A 589 12.20 -5.37 4.70
CA ASN A 589 11.96 -4.03 5.29
C ASN A 589 13.01 -3.74 6.35
N ASP A 590 13.38 -2.47 6.56
CA ASP A 590 14.50 -2.07 7.42
C ASP A 590 14.24 -2.31 8.92
N GLN A 591 12.97 -2.43 9.34
CA GLN A 591 12.58 -2.77 10.71
C GLN A 591 11.82 -4.12 10.75
N ASN A 592 10.72 -4.21 11.50
CA ASN A 592 10.00 -5.47 11.62
C ASN A 592 9.26 -5.77 10.31
N GLY A 593 9.00 -7.05 10.03
CA GLY A 593 8.04 -7.39 8.98
C GLY A 593 6.66 -6.82 9.34
N ILE A 594 6.14 -7.23 10.51
CA ILE A 594 4.85 -6.80 11.04
C ILE A 594 5.04 -6.32 12.46
N ALA A 595 4.59 -5.11 12.78
CA ALA A 595 4.57 -4.54 14.11
C ALA A 595 3.15 -4.09 14.48
N ALA A 596 2.54 -4.68 15.52
CA ALA A 596 1.23 -4.25 16.00
C ALA A 596 1.22 -3.99 17.51
N THR A 597 0.60 -2.89 17.92
CA THR A 597 0.47 -2.48 19.33
C THR A 597 -0.98 -2.18 19.67
N ASN A 598 -1.47 -2.68 20.81
CA ASN A 598 -2.85 -2.46 21.28
C ASN A 598 -3.91 -2.77 20.22
N SER A 599 -3.66 -3.80 19.41
CA SER A 599 -4.56 -4.26 18.35
C SER A 599 -5.10 -5.62 18.76
N PRO A 600 -6.14 -5.67 19.61
CA PRO A 600 -6.49 -6.83 20.40
C PRO A 600 -6.67 -8.11 19.59
N THR A 601 -7.51 -8.09 18.55
CA THR A 601 -7.87 -9.29 17.78
C THR A 601 -7.17 -9.27 16.43
N MET A 602 -6.30 -10.25 16.18
CA MET A 602 -5.55 -10.34 14.93
C MET A 602 -5.48 -11.77 14.41
N THR A 603 -5.68 -11.92 13.11
CA THR A 603 -5.43 -13.15 12.37
C THR A 603 -4.28 -12.91 11.40
N VAL A 604 -3.18 -13.64 11.57
CA VAL A 604 -1.96 -13.57 10.76
C VAL A 604 -1.72 -14.95 10.16
N GLN A 605 -2.06 -15.13 8.88
CA GLN A 605 -2.11 -16.46 8.28
C GLN A 605 -1.50 -16.55 6.89
N SER A 606 -0.78 -17.65 6.61
CA SER A 606 -0.23 -17.96 5.28
C SER A 606 0.73 -16.89 4.75
N LEU A 607 1.47 -16.22 5.65
CA LEU A 607 2.40 -15.17 5.28
C LEU A 607 3.82 -15.71 5.01
N SER A 608 4.54 -15.05 4.11
CA SER A 608 5.98 -15.20 3.91
C SER A 608 6.69 -13.96 4.45
N VAL A 609 7.18 -14.01 5.69
CA VAL A 609 7.85 -12.90 6.38
C VAL A 609 9.35 -13.16 6.44
N ARG A 610 10.14 -12.45 5.62
CA ARG A 610 11.55 -12.83 5.41
C ARG A 610 12.53 -11.67 5.37
N GLY A 611 13.71 -11.84 5.96
CA GLY A 611 14.83 -10.93 5.72
C GLY A 611 14.61 -9.50 6.23
N ASN A 612 13.71 -9.27 7.18
CA ASN A 612 13.46 -7.94 7.73
C ASN A 612 14.51 -7.57 8.80
N GLY A 613 14.78 -6.27 8.93
CA GLY A 613 15.84 -5.69 9.76
C GLY A 613 15.57 -5.65 11.28
N ALA A 614 14.45 -6.21 11.75
CA ALA A 614 14.16 -6.50 13.15
C ALA A 614 13.46 -7.86 13.30
N ASP A 615 12.36 -7.95 14.07
CA ASP A 615 11.59 -9.20 14.18
C ASP A 615 10.75 -9.46 12.92
N GLY A 616 10.44 -10.72 12.65
CA GLY A 616 9.47 -11.05 11.60
C GLY A 616 8.08 -10.51 11.95
N ILE A 617 7.52 -11.01 13.04
CA ILE A 617 6.19 -10.63 13.55
C ILE A 617 6.34 -10.17 15.00
N ALA A 618 5.95 -8.94 15.29
CA ALA A 618 6.09 -8.28 16.57
C ALA A 618 4.75 -7.73 17.05
N LEU A 619 4.13 -8.38 18.03
CA LEU A 619 2.84 -7.99 18.58
C LEU A 619 3.01 -7.55 20.04
N SER A 620 2.41 -6.43 20.44
CA SER A 620 2.52 -5.92 21.81
C SER A 620 1.28 -5.19 22.34
N GLY A 621 1.27 -4.91 23.64
CA GLY A 621 0.20 -4.17 24.31
C GLY A 621 -0.88 -5.09 24.88
N THR A 622 -2.15 -4.66 24.85
CA THR A 622 -3.29 -5.51 25.24
C THR A 622 -3.80 -6.30 24.03
N LEU A 623 -3.63 -7.62 24.06
CA LEU A 623 -3.97 -8.56 23.00
C LEU A 623 -4.97 -9.62 23.50
N ARG A 624 -5.92 -10.04 22.66
CA ARG A 624 -6.87 -11.12 22.96
C ARG A 624 -7.29 -11.82 21.67
N ASP A 625 -7.48 -13.14 21.68
CA ASP A 625 -7.94 -13.88 20.51
C ASP A 625 -6.99 -13.70 19.29
N VAL A 626 -5.68 -13.80 19.52
CA VAL A 626 -4.66 -13.69 18.45
C VAL A 626 -4.42 -15.05 17.82
N THR A 627 -4.51 -15.13 16.49
CA THR A 627 -4.18 -16.34 15.71
C THR A 627 -3.02 -16.08 14.77
N ILE A 628 -1.95 -16.89 14.88
CA ILE A 628 -0.80 -16.88 13.98
C ILE A 628 -0.66 -18.29 13.39
N ALA A 629 -1.07 -18.48 12.13
CA ALA A 629 -1.18 -19.82 11.54
C ALA A 629 -0.47 -19.94 10.19
N ASP A 630 0.17 -21.08 9.93
CA ASP A 630 0.69 -21.45 8.59
C ASP A 630 1.67 -20.43 7.97
N ASN A 631 2.40 -19.66 8.79
CA ASN A 631 3.34 -18.65 8.31
C ASN A 631 4.75 -19.22 8.15
N THR A 632 5.50 -18.69 7.17
CA THR A 632 6.95 -18.89 7.04
C THR A 632 7.68 -17.63 7.50
N VAL A 633 8.39 -17.69 8.63
CA VAL A 633 9.09 -16.56 9.25
C VAL A 633 10.59 -16.85 9.35
N VAL A 634 11.38 -16.24 8.47
CA VAL A 634 12.77 -16.68 8.23
C VAL A 634 13.74 -15.53 8.03
N THR A 635 15.00 -15.74 8.42
CA THR A 635 16.15 -14.85 8.14
C THR A 635 15.94 -13.40 8.60
N ASN A 636 15.11 -13.14 9.60
CA ASN A 636 14.98 -11.80 10.19
C ASN A 636 16.15 -11.55 11.17
N THR A 637 16.56 -10.30 11.31
CA THR A 637 17.78 -9.92 12.05
C THR A 637 17.58 -9.85 13.57
N LEU A 638 16.36 -10.08 14.08
CA LEU A 638 16.05 -10.37 15.49
C LEU A 638 15.26 -11.70 15.61
N GLY A 639 14.12 -11.71 16.30
CA GLY A 639 13.29 -12.88 16.52
C GLY A 639 12.36 -13.19 15.35
N GLY A 640 11.81 -14.41 15.35
CA GLY A 640 10.80 -14.80 14.36
C GLY A 640 9.44 -14.19 14.70
N ILE A 641 8.80 -14.73 15.74
CA ILE A 641 7.49 -14.32 16.24
C ILE A 641 7.66 -13.87 17.69
N ARG A 642 7.32 -12.62 17.98
CA ARG A 642 7.36 -12.04 19.32
C ARG A 642 5.99 -11.53 19.71
N ILE A 643 5.46 -12.04 20.82
CA ILE A 643 4.24 -11.58 21.46
C ILE A 643 4.60 -11.08 22.86
N GLY A 644 4.36 -9.80 23.10
CA GLY A 644 4.61 -9.15 24.38
C GLY A 644 3.43 -8.33 24.89
N GLY A 645 3.52 -7.85 26.13
CA GLY A 645 2.40 -7.16 26.78
C GLY A 645 1.37 -8.14 27.37
N GLN A 646 0.17 -7.67 27.69
CA GLN A 646 -0.89 -8.49 28.27
C GLN A 646 -1.66 -9.18 27.16
N ALA A 647 -1.25 -10.40 26.79
CA ALA A 647 -1.92 -11.19 25.75
C ALA A 647 -2.71 -12.36 26.35
N THR A 648 -3.97 -12.52 25.97
CA THR A 648 -4.81 -13.69 26.32
C THR A 648 -5.23 -14.46 25.07
N ASP A 649 -5.54 -15.74 25.23
CA ASP A 649 -6.22 -16.55 24.20
C ASP A 649 -5.49 -16.53 22.85
N THR A 650 -4.20 -16.85 22.89
CA THR A 650 -3.31 -16.77 21.72
C THR A 650 -3.06 -18.17 21.15
N THR A 651 -3.25 -18.33 19.84
CA THR A 651 -3.04 -19.58 19.11
C THR A 651 -1.95 -19.40 18.06
N ILE A 652 -0.88 -20.19 18.15
CA ILE A 652 0.25 -20.20 17.21
C ILE A 652 0.35 -21.61 16.62
N THR A 653 -0.01 -21.81 15.36
CA THR A 653 -0.14 -23.16 14.78
C THR A 653 0.48 -23.32 13.40
N GLY A 654 1.10 -24.47 13.12
CA GLY A 654 1.59 -24.81 11.78
C GLY A 654 2.67 -23.89 11.20
N ASN A 655 3.30 -23.02 12.01
CA ASN A 655 4.27 -22.06 11.51
C ASN A 655 5.65 -22.69 11.29
N GLN A 656 6.36 -22.23 10.25
CA GLN A 656 7.75 -22.55 9.99
C GLN A 656 8.63 -21.34 10.35
N VAL A 657 9.36 -21.43 11.46
CA VAL A 657 10.13 -20.31 12.02
C VAL A 657 11.61 -20.68 12.10
N TYR A 658 12.45 -20.15 11.20
CA TYR A 658 13.82 -20.63 11.15
C TYR A 658 14.88 -19.59 10.79
N THR A 659 16.11 -19.84 11.25
CA THR A 659 17.30 -19.03 10.91
C THR A 659 17.16 -17.53 11.22
N ASN A 660 16.36 -17.17 12.22
CA ASN A 660 16.35 -15.82 12.79
C ASN A 660 17.52 -15.68 13.79
N THR A 661 18.01 -14.47 14.01
CA THR A 661 19.24 -14.26 14.81
C THR A 661 18.99 -14.32 16.32
N ASP A 662 17.75 -14.13 16.77
CA ASP A 662 17.32 -14.27 18.17
C ASP A 662 16.36 -15.48 18.32
N ALA A 663 15.50 -15.51 19.33
CA ALA A 663 14.52 -16.57 19.54
C ALA A 663 13.57 -16.74 18.35
N GLY A 664 13.24 -17.98 18.02
CA GLY A 664 12.24 -18.28 16.99
C GLY A 664 10.88 -17.75 17.41
N ILE A 665 10.40 -18.14 18.60
CA ILE A 665 9.15 -17.66 19.18
C ILE A 665 9.43 -17.11 20.58
N THR A 666 8.95 -15.91 20.87
CA THR A 666 9.02 -15.26 22.19
C THR A 666 7.62 -14.93 22.67
N LEU A 667 7.29 -15.37 23.88
CA LEU A 667 6.05 -15.09 24.59
C LEU A 667 6.38 -14.40 25.92
N GLN A 668 5.88 -13.18 26.10
CA GLN A 668 6.09 -12.42 27.32
C GLN A 668 4.75 -11.96 27.90
N ASN A 669 4.50 -12.25 29.18
CA ASN A 669 3.26 -11.88 29.88
C ASN A 669 1.97 -12.41 29.20
N THR A 670 2.03 -13.65 28.67
CA THR A 670 0.91 -14.28 27.96
C THR A 670 0.08 -15.19 28.87
N SER A 671 -1.21 -15.33 28.58
CA SER A 671 -2.10 -16.29 29.25
C SER A 671 -2.99 -17.05 28.26
N GLY A 672 -3.33 -18.31 28.57
CA GLY A 672 -4.20 -19.12 27.71
C GLY A 672 -3.62 -19.31 26.30
N THR A 673 -2.34 -19.66 26.20
CA THR A 673 -1.63 -19.74 24.91
C THR A 673 -1.51 -21.18 24.42
N LEU A 674 -1.90 -21.45 23.17
CA LEU A 674 -1.71 -22.73 22.49
C LEU A 674 -0.65 -22.60 21.39
N LEU A 675 0.39 -23.41 21.47
CA LEU A 675 1.38 -23.61 20.40
C LEU A 675 1.25 -25.05 19.91
N GLU A 676 0.83 -25.24 18.65
CA GLU A 676 0.63 -26.57 18.08
C GLU A 676 1.24 -26.75 16.69
N GLY A 677 1.99 -27.83 16.47
CA GLY A 677 2.43 -28.20 15.11
C GLY A 677 3.44 -27.26 14.46
N ASN A 678 4.13 -26.40 15.23
CA ASN A 678 5.12 -25.46 14.70
C ASN A 678 6.49 -26.12 14.52
N GLN A 679 7.21 -25.71 13.48
CA GLN A 679 8.58 -26.13 13.18
C GLN A 679 9.54 -24.97 13.40
N VAL A 680 10.33 -25.02 14.47
CA VAL A 680 11.20 -23.94 14.91
C VAL A 680 12.65 -24.38 14.95
N ARG A 681 13.49 -23.88 14.03
CA ARG A 681 14.85 -24.39 13.85
C ARG A 681 15.91 -23.36 13.48
N GLY A 682 17.16 -23.58 13.89
CA GLY A 682 18.27 -22.71 13.49
C GLY A 682 18.23 -21.28 14.08
N ASN A 683 17.33 -21.00 15.02
CA ASN A 683 17.24 -19.71 15.72
C ASN A 683 18.24 -19.68 16.90
N LEU A 684 18.34 -18.58 17.66
CA LEU A 684 19.15 -18.56 18.88
C LEU A 684 18.54 -19.51 19.93
N VAL A 685 17.28 -19.28 20.27
CA VAL A 685 16.44 -20.14 21.11
C VAL A 685 15.24 -20.57 20.28
N GLY A 686 14.72 -21.79 20.48
CA GLY A 686 13.49 -22.22 19.81
C GLY A 686 12.28 -21.42 20.29
N LEU A 687 11.83 -21.67 21.53
CA LEU A 687 10.77 -20.95 22.21
C LEU A 687 11.27 -20.34 23.52
N ALA A 688 11.03 -19.05 23.74
CA ALA A 688 11.23 -18.36 25.01
C ALA A 688 9.87 -17.95 25.60
N VAL A 689 9.58 -18.37 26.83
CA VAL A 689 8.38 -17.97 27.57
C VAL A 689 8.81 -17.29 28.86
N THR A 690 8.35 -16.05 29.07
CA THR A 690 8.67 -15.24 30.25
C THR A 690 7.39 -14.69 30.86
N ASP A 691 7.20 -14.88 32.16
CA ASP A 691 6.03 -14.40 32.91
C ASP A 691 4.69 -14.91 32.31
N GLY A 692 4.69 -16.09 31.70
CA GLY A 692 3.51 -16.71 31.09
C GLY A 692 2.65 -17.49 32.10
N VAL A 693 1.37 -17.66 31.80
CA VAL A 693 0.45 -18.51 32.55
C VAL A 693 -0.35 -19.38 31.59
N ASP A 694 -0.62 -20.64 31.92
CA ASP A 694 -1.54 -21.49 31.14
C ASP A 694 -1.15 -21.58 29.65
N THR A 695 0.07 -22.10 29.42
CA THR A 695 0.63 -22.26 28.07
C THR A 695 0.73 -23.74 27.71
N THR A 696 0.14 -24.14 26.59
CA THR A 696 0.22 -25.50 26.06
C THR A 696 1.10 -25.53 24.81
N VAL A 697 2.18 -26.29 24.86
CA VAL A 697 3.10 -26.55 23.74
C VAL A 697 2.92 -28.01 23.32
N SER A 698 2.22 -28.25 22.21
CA SER A 698 1.87 -29.60 21.75
C SER A 698 2.34 -29.88 20.33
N SER A 699 2.83 -31.08 20.04
CA SER A 699 3.14 -31.50 18.65
C SER A 699 4.14 -30.60 17.91
N ASN A 700 5.00 -29.85 18.61
CA ASN A 700 5.96 -28.93 18.01
C ASN A 700 7.33 -29.58 17.79
N ILE A 701 8.14 -28.99 16.90
CA ILE A 701 9.52 -29.39 16.65
C ILE A 701 10.44 -28.19 16.93
N PHE A 702 11.31 -28.30 17.93
CA PHE A 702 12.35 -27.33 18.25
C PHE A 702 13.72 -27.98 18.06
N GLU A 703 14.37 -27.69 16.93
CA GLU A 703 15.62 -28.37 16.59
C GLU A 703 16.72 -27.45 16.05
N ARG A 704 17.98 -27.84 16.28
CA ARG A 704 19.15 -27.13 15.72
C ARG A 704 19.19 -25.64 16.06
N ASN A 705 18.55 -25.21 17.15
CA ASN A 705 18.70 -23.85 17.64
C ASN A 705 20.10 -23.69 18.26
N ARG A 706 20.73 -22.53 18.11
CA ARG A 706 22.14 -22.30 18.48
C ARG A 706 22.39 -22.37 19.99
N GLN A 707 21.36 -22.13 20.80
CA GLN A 707 21.34 -22.35 22.24
C GLN A 707 20.23 -23.36 22.56
N HIS A 708 19.16 -22.97 23.26
CA HIS A 708 18.21 -23.90 23.83
C HIS A 708 17.03 -24.20 22.89
N GLY A 709 16.42 -25.38 23.03
CA GLY A 709 15.14 -25.68 22.40
C GLY A 709 14.03 -24.83 23.02
N LEU A 710 13.83 -24.95 24.34
CA LEU A 710 12.90 -24.15 25.14
C LEU A 710 13.63 -23.41 26.26
N VAL A 711 13.24 -22.17 26.53
CA VAL A 711 13.62 -21.39 27.71
C VAL A 711 12.36 -20.89 28.41
N ILE A 712 12.13 -21.33 29.64
CA ILE A 712 10.92 -21.01 30.42
C ILE A 712 11.35 -20.26 31.68
N THR A 713 10.85 -19.04 31.87
CA THR A 713 11.22 -18.16 32.99
C THR A 713 9.96 -17.60 33.66
N ASN A 714 9.91 -17.63 34.99
CA ASN A 714 8.78 -17.10 35.79
C ASN A 714 7.38 -17.54 35.30
N THR A 715 7.27 -18.73 34.71
CA THR A 715 6.04 -19.16 34.03
C THR A 715 5.28 -20.18 34.86
N ALA A 716 3.95 -20.09 34.90
CA ALA A 716 3.09 -21.00 35.64
C ALA A 716 2.15 -21.81 34.73
N LEU A 717 1.80 -23.04 35.14
CA LEU A 717 0.82 -23.88 34.42
C LEU A 717 1.19 -24.13 32.95
N LEU A 718 2.44 -24.46 32.68
CA LEU A 718 2.90 -24.75 31.31
C LEU A 718 2.92 -26.27 31.07
N THR A 719 2.33 -26.72 29.96
CA THR A 719 2.36 -28.12 29.53
C THR A 719 3.09 -28.26 28.20
N VAL A 720 4.15 -29.05 28.16
CA VAL A 720 4.83 -29.50 26.93
C VAL A 720 4.48 -30.96 26.70
N THR A 721 3.83 -31.26 25.57
CA THR A 721 3.42 -32.64 25.23
C THR A 721 3.66 -32.95 23.76
N MET A 722 3.91 -34.21 23.42
CA MET A 722 4.08 -34.67 22.03
C MET A 722 5.09 -33.84 21.21
N THR A 723 6.04 -33.18 21.89
CA THR A 723 6.96 -32.22 21.28
C THR A 723 8.33 -32.87 21.08
N ARG A 724 9.10 -32.40 20.10
CA ARG A 724 10.47 -32.85 19.84
C ARG A 724 11.46 -31.72 20.08
N LEU A 725 12.41 -31.94 21.00
CA LEU A 725 13.49 -31.03 21.38
C LEU A 725 14.82 -31.70 21.03
N SER A 726 15.40 -31.38 19.87
CA SER A 726 16.57 -32.14 19.40
C SER A 726 17.69 -31.33 18.74
N HIS A 727 18.94 -31.78 18.89
CA HIS A 727 20.10 -31.17 18.21
C HIS A 727 20.32 -29.69 18.51
N ASN A 728 19.82 -29.17 19.64
CA ASN A 728 20.04 -27.77 20.01
C ASN A 728 21.43 -27.60 20.65
N GLY A 729 22.04 -26.44 20.43
CA GLY A 729 23.39 -26.08 20.89
C GLY A 729 23.54 -25.97 22.41
N GLY A 730 22.43 -25.88 23.12
CA GLY A 730 22.30 -25.84 24.57
C GLY A 730 21.51 -27.03 25.10
N SER A 731 20.67 -26.77 26.11
CA SER A 731 19.73 -27.74 26.66
C SER A 731 18.47 -27.89 25.79
N GLY A 732 17.86 -29.07 25.74
CA GLY A 732 16.57 -29.29 25.08
C GLY A 732 15.48 -28.39 25.67
N ALA A 733 15.35 -28.39 27.01
CA ALA A 733 14.55 -27.43 27.76
C ALA A 733 15.37 -26.85 28.93
N LEU A 734 15.26 -25.54 29.14
CA LEU A 734 15.84 -24.81 30.27
C LEU A 734 14.70 -24.13 31.03
N ILE A 735 14.50 -24.50 32.30
CA ILE A 735 13.44 -23.97 33.16
C ILE A 735 14.08 -23.17 34.29
N LEU A 736 13.71 -21.91 34.44
CA LEU A 736 14.39 -20.91 35.24
C LEU A 736 13.47 -20.20 36.23
N ALA A 737 14.11 -19.57 37.22
CA ALA A 737 13.49 -18.65 38.17
C ALA A 737 12.26 -19.26 38.88
N SER A 738 11.23 -18.45 39.17
CA SER A 738 10.03 -18.88 39.91
C SER A 738 9.03 -19.69 39.07
N SER A 739 9.48 -20.37 38.02
CA SER A 739 8.58 -21.16 37.17
C SER A 739 7.95 -22.30 37.95
N GLN A 740 6.64 -22.51 37.81
CA GLN A 740 5.92 -23.48 38.63
C GLN A 740 4.86 -24.27 37.88
N ARG A 741 4.62 -25.51 38.28
CA ARG A 741 3.60 -26.39 37.68
C ARG A 741 3.85 -26.58 36.18
N VAL A 742 5.11 -26.84 35.83
CA VAL A 742 5.55 -27.13 34.46
C VAL A 742 5.46 -28.63 34.25
N THR A 743 4.68 -29.09 33.28
CA THR A 743 4.56 -30.51 32.91
C THR A 743 5.25 -30.73 31.57
N ILE A 744 6.22 -31.64 31.51
CA ILE A 744 6.81 -32.13 30.26
C ILE A 744 6.47 -33.61 30.17
N GLU A 745 5.64 -33.99 29.21
CA GLU A 745 5.25 -35.37 29.03
C GLU A 745 5.23 -35.81 27.57
N ARG A 746 5.36 -37.12 27.30
CA ARG A 746 5.28 -37.70 25.94
C ARG A 746 6.15 -36.96 24.90
N THR A 747 7.27 -36.39 25.34
CA THR A 747 8.14 -35.51 24.56
C THR A 747 9.44 -36.26 24.24
N GLU A 748 9.95 -36.08 23.02
CA GLU A 748 11.26 -36.60 22.59
C GLU A 748 12.34 -35.53 22.81
N VAL A 749 13.32 -35.79 23.66
CA VAL A 749 14.41 -34.87 24.00
C VAL A 749 15.76 -35.54 23.75
N PHE A 750 16.44 -35.20 22.66
CA PHE A 750 17.64 -35.94 22.30
C PHE A 750 18.71 -35.17 21.54
N SER A 751 19.96 -35.63 21.70
CA SER A 751 21.13 -35.08 20.99
C SER A 751 21.32 -33.56 21.16
N ASN A 752 20.86 -32.98 22.26
CA ASN A 752 21.19 -31.59 22.62
C ASN A 752 22.59 -31.55 23.26
N THR A 753 23.39 -30.52 22.96
CA THR A 753 24.83 -30.52 23.33
C THR A 753 25.10 -30.32 24.82
N ILE A 754 24.17 -29.76 25.58
CA ILE A 754 24.31 -29.60 27.04
C ILE A 754 23.40 -30.62 27.76
N ASN A 755 22.19 -30.22 28.19
CA ASN A 755 21.30 -31.09 28.95
C ASN A 755 20.07 -31.50 28.12
N GLY A 756 19.40 -32.59 28.49
CA GLY A 756 18.05 -32.87 28.00
C GLY A 756 17.08 -31.83 28.54
N ILE A 757 16.87 -31.85 29.86
CA ILE A 757 16.04 -30.91 30.59
C ILE A 757 16.85 -30.37 31.78
N GLN A 758 17.00 -29.05 31.86
CA GLN A 758 17.73 -28.37 32.92
C GLN A 758 16.78 -27.52 33.75
N LEU A 759 16.91 -27.61 35.08
CA LEU A 759 16.20 -26.76 36.03
C LEU A 759 17.23 -25.86 36.75
N GLY A 760 17.02 -24.54 36.63
CA GLY A 760 17.90 -23.50 37.15
C GLY A 760 19.11 -23.20 36.26
N ASP A 761 19.85 -22.14 36.62
CA ASP A 761 21.02 -21.63 35.89
C ASP A 761 22.30 -21.54 36.74
N GLY A 762 22.27 -21.99 37.99
CA GLY A 762 23.42 -21.91 38.90
C GLY A 762 23.42 -20.69 39.81
N THR A 763 22.43 -19.80 39.70
CA THR A 763 22.33 -18.60 40.54
C THR A 763 21.49 -18.82 41.81
N ALA A 764 21.77 -18.05 42.87
CA ALA A 764 20.97 -18.06 44.10
C ALA A 764 19.72 -17.21 43.89
N GLY A 765 18.52 -17.80 44.03
CA GLY A 765 17.26 -17.12 43.74
C GLY A 765 16.15 -18.14 43.48
N PRO A 766 14.88 -17.71 43.29
CA PRO A 766 13.75 -18.63 43.28
C PRO A 766 13.97 -19.73 42.24
N PHE A 767 13.79 -20.98 42.66
CA PHE A 767 14.00 -22.16 41.82
C PHE A 767 12.70 -22.66 41.22
N PRO A 768 12.75 -23.36 40.07
CA PRO A 768 11.56 -24.00 39.52
C PRO A 768 10.94 -24.98 40.51
N GLN A 769 9.61 -25.06 40.56
CA GLN A 769 8.90 -25.94 41.51
C GLN A 769 7.75 -26.68 40.82
N ARG A 770 7.42 -27.88 41.29
CA ARG A 770 6.34 -28.71 40.75
C ARG A 770 6.53 -28.97 39.24
N VAL A 771 7.77 -29.27 38.85
CA VAL A 771 8.15 -29.60 37.48
C VAL A 771 8.03 -31.12 37.29
N GLN A 772 6.98 -31.53 36.59
CA GLN A 772 6.63 -32.92 36.33
C GLN A 772 7.21 -33.36 34.98
N ILE A 773 8.08 -34.36 34.99
CA ILE A 773 8.72 -34.90 33.78
C ILE A 773 8.32 -36.36 33.68
N SER A 774 7.41 -36.71 32.78
CA SER A 774 6.86 -38.08 32.75
C SER A 774 6.64 -38.65 31.35
N SER A 775 6.87 -39.96 31.18
CA SER A 775 6.60 -40.64 29.89
C SER A 775 7.35 -40.04 28.69
N ASN A 776 8.53 -39.46 28.92
CA ASN A 776 9.37 -38.86 27.89
C ASN A 776 10.41 -39.84 27.36
N ARG A 777 10.92 -39.55 26.16
CA ARG A 777 12.07 -40.21 25.57
C ARG A 777 13.26 -39.26 25.61
N ILE A 778 14.20 -39.47 26.53
CA ILE A 778 15.37 -38.62 26.77
C ILE A 778 16.66 -39.43 26.53
N THR A 779 17.45 -39.11 25.52
CA THR A 779 18.69 -39.85 25.20
C THR A 779 19.69 -39.01 24.41
N GLY A 780 20.98 -39.31 24.51
CA GLY A 780 22.00 -38.70 23.67
C GLY A 780 22.35 -37.25 24.01
N ASN A 781 21.76 -36.67 25.06
CA ASN A 781 22.02 -35.29 25.47
C ASN A 781 23.32 -35.18 26.28
N GLY A 782 24.10 -34.12 26.06
CA GLY A 782 25.36 -33.89 26.78
C GLY A 782 26.48 -34.85 26.38
N ILE A 783 26.33 -35.52 25.23
CA ILE A 783 27.32 -36.44 24.68
C ILE A 783 28.08 -35.71 23.56
N PRO A 784 29.39 -35.45 23.73
CA PRO A 784 30.22 -34.89 22.66
C PRO A 784 30.20 -35.80 21.43
N LEU A 785 30.00 -35.20 20.27
CA LEU A 785 30.06 -35.87 18.97
C LEU A 785 31.40 -35.54 18.28
N ASP A 786 31.92 -36.48 17.50
CA ASP A 786 33.05 -36.28 16.60
C ASP A 786 32.63 -35.46 15.35
N PRO A 787 33.57 -35.05 14.47
CA PRO A 787 33.25 -34.29 13.25
C PRO A 787 32.27 -34.99 12.29
N ASP A 788 32.15 -36.32 12.38
CA ASP A 788 31.23 -37.14 11.56
C ASP A 788 29.86 -37.32 12.25
N GLY A 789 29.66 -36.70 13.42
CA GLY A 789 28.41 -36.73 14.17
C GLY A 789 28.22 -37.99 15.03
N ASN A 790 29.27 -38.80 15.23
CA ASN A 790 29.21 -39.99 16.07
C ASN A 790 29.61 -39.66 17.52
N PRO A 791 29.04 -40.34 18.54
CA PRO A 791 29.50 -40.21 19.92
C PRO A 791 30.99 -40.53 20.07
N ILE A 792 31.73 -39.66 20.76
CA ILE A 792 33.15 -39.92 21.08
C ILE A 792 33.24 -41.10 22.05
N THR A 793 34.09 -42.08 21.74
CA THR A 793 34.38 -43.23 22.61
C THR A 793 35.56 -42.96 23.55
N PRO A 794 35.52 -43.36 24.84
CA PRO A 794 34.40 -44.01 25.54
C PRO A 794 33.24 -43.05 25.76
N ILE A 795 32.01 -43.55 25.60
CA ILE A 795 30.79 -42.74 25.65
C ILE A 795 30.58 -42.22 27.08
N PRO A 796 30.59 -40.90 27.33
CA PRO A 796 30.36 -40.34 28.66
C PRO A 796 28.94 -40.60 29.16
N GLN A 797 28.74 -40.52 30.47
CA GLN A 797 27.40 -40.43 31.03
C GLN A 797 26.76 -39.12 30.53
N GLY A 798 25.63 -39.25 29.86
CA GLY A 798 24.96 -38.08 29.29
C GLY A 798 24.12 -37.34 30.33
N GLN A 799 23.77 -36.10 29.99
CA GLN A 799 23.11 -35.17 30.89
C GLN A 799 21.61 -35.11 30.56
N GLY A 800 20.84 -36.06 31.13
CA GLY A 800 19.39 -36.17 30.89
C GLY A 800 18.59 -35.06 31.59
N ILE A 801 18.17 -35.32 32.83
CA ILE A 801 17.51 -34.33 33.71
C ILE A 801 18.57 -33.80 34.68
N VAL A 802 18.80 -32.48 34.69
CA VAL A 802 19.88 -31.84 35.48
C VAL A 802 19.36 -30.65 36.27
N PHE A 803 19.88 -30.49 37.50
CA PHE A 803 19.60 -29.37 38.39
C PHE A 803 20.88 -28.53 38.53
N ALA A 804 20.80 -27.21 38.29
CA ALA A 804 21.98 -26.35 38.15
C ALA A 804 22.61 -25.88 39.48
N VAL A 805 21.85 -25.81 40.56
CA VAL A 805 22.36 -25.57 41.92
C VAL A 805 22.01 -26.77 42.78
N GLU A 806 23.03 -27.44 43.32
CA GLU A 806 22.83 -28.35 44.44
C GLU A 806 22.67 -27.50 45.70
N GLY A 807 21.42 -27.23 46.08
CA GLY A 807 21.15 -26.60 47.37
C GLY A 807 21.52 -27.55 48.51
N PRO A 808 21.70 -27.08 49.75
CA PRO A 808 21.66 -28.01 50.87
C PRO A 808 20.36 -28.81 50.78
N PRO A 809 20.39 -30.14 51.03
CA PRO A 809 19.17 -30.93 51.17
C PRO A 809 18.18 -30.20 52.07
N GLU A 810 16.88 -30.36 51.83
CA GLU A 810 15.81 -29.96 52.78
C GLU A 810 15.39 -28.47 52.78
N SER A 811 15.54 -27.76 51.65
CA SER A 811 15.14 -26.35 51.57
C SER A 811 13.77 -26.15 50.91
N SER A 812 12.77 -25.70 51.68
CA SER A 812 11.43 -25.33 51.17
C SER A 812 11.42 -24.29 50.02
N SER A 813 12.54 -23.61 49.76
CA SER A 813 12.71 -22.70 48.62
C SER A 813 13.16 -23.39 47.32
N ASN A 814 13.54 -24.67 47.34
CA ASN A 814 14.01 -25.47 46.19
C ASN A 814 13.38 -26.89 46.13
N PRO A 815 12.05 -27.03 46.10
CA PRO A 815 11.36 -28.33 46.23
C PRO A 815 11.60 -29.32 45.07
N ASN A 816 11.98 -28.87 43.87
CA ASN A 816 12.35 -29.80 42.79
C ASN A 816 13.73 -30.44 43.00
N HIS A 817 14.56 -29.85 43.87
CA HIS A 817 15.82 -30.43 44.33
C HIS A 817 15.62 -31.40 45.50
N ASP A 818 14.51 -31.31 46.24
CA ASP A 818 14.23 -32.18 47.40
C ASP A 818 13.74 -33.60 47.01
N ILE A 819 13.52 -33.89 45.72
CA ILE A 819 13.17 -35.22 45.23
C ILE A 819 14.40 -35.99 44.74
N ASP A 820 14.84 -36.96 45.54
CA ASP A 820 15.99 -37.79 45.21
C ASP A 820 15.64 -38.93 44.24
N PRO A 821 16.59 -39.35 43.38
CA PRO A 821 16.42 -40.55 42.57
C PRO A 821 16.25 -41.82 43.41
N PRO A 822 15.58 -42.85 42.88
CA PRO A 822 15.47 -44.14 43.55
C PRO A 822 16.84 -44.76 43.89
N ILE A 823 16.99 -45.27 45.11
CA ILE A 823 18.20 -45.88 45.65
C ILE A 823 18.01 -47.37 45.96
N ASP A 824 19.13 -48.06 46.24
CA ASP A 824 19.19 -49.49 46.58
C ASP A 824 18.51 -50.39 45.53
N LEU A 825 18.77 -50.08 44.27
CA LEU A 825 18.26 -50.83 43.13
C LEU A 825 18.85 -52.24 43.12
N ALA A 826 17.97 -53.23 43.08
CA ALA A 826 18.32 -54.63 42.91
C ALA A 826 17.43 -55.27 41.83
N LEU A 827 18.05 -56.08 40.97
CA LEU A 827 17.37 -56.76 39.87
C LEU A 827 17.62 -58.27 39.97
N THR A 828 16.55 -59.06 39.89
CA THR A 828 16.66 -60.52 39.79
C THR A 828 16.73 -60.95 38.32
N SER A 829 17.36 -62.10 38.04
CA SER A 829 17.37 -62.71 36.70
C SER A 829 15.99 -63.10 36.17
N SER A 830 14.96 -63.07 37.03
CA SER A 830 13.56 -63.26 36.64
C SER A 830 12.84 -61.97 36.22
N GLY A 831 13.52 -60.81 36.26
CA GLY A 831 12.97 -59.52 35.86
C GLY A 831 12.29 -58.72 36.98
N GLN A 832 12.37 -59.14 38.25
CA GLN A 832 11.91 -58.32 39.38
C GLN A 832 12.95 -57.25 39.73
N LEU A 833 12.60 -55.98 39.54
CA LEU A 833 13.35 -54.80 39.98
C LEU A 833 12.76 -54.28 41.29
N THR A 834 13.58 -54.14 42.31
CA THR A 834 13.20 -53.55 43.60
C THR A 834 14.08 -52.35 43.92
N GLY A 835 13.55 -51.40 44.67
CA GLY A 835 14.33 -50.27 45.21
C GLY A 835 13.53 -49.52 46.26
N ARG A 836 14.05 -48.37 46.70
CA ARG A 836 13.32 -47.45 47.58
C ARG A 836 13.55 -45.99 47.21
N VAL A 837 12.64 -45.13 47.65
CA VAL A 837 12.81 -43.69 47.76
C VAL A 837 12.93 -43.31 49.24
N ASP A 838 13.54 -42.16 49.54
CA ASP A 838 13.59 -41.69 50.93
C ASP A 838 12.21 -41.22 51.41
N VAL A 839 11.86 -41.61 52.64
CA VAL A 839 10.57 -41.34 53.31
C VAL A 839 10.74 -40.97 54.80
N THR A 840 11.95 -40.57 55.23
CA THR A 840 12.31 -40.41 56.66
C THR A 840 12.07 -39.00 57.21
N SER A 841 11.10 -38.79 58.12
CA SER A 841 10.63 -37.45 58.57
C SER A 841 11.70 -36.40 58.95
N GLY A 842 11.75 -35.30 58.17
CA GLY A 842 12.47 -34.05 58.46
C GLY A 842 12.53 -33.15 57.22
N ALA A 843 11.87 -31.98 57.24
CA ALA A 843 11.68 -31.01 56.13
C ALA A 843 10.76 -31.48 54.97
N PRO A 844 10.32 -30.64 54.00
CA PRO A 844 9.15 -30.92 53.16
C PRO A 844 9.43 -32.02 52.14
N GLN A 845 9.12 -33.26 52.52
CA GLN A 845 9.55 -34.45 51.79
C GLN A 845 8.70 -34.66 50.55
N ALA A 846 9.37 -34.77 49.41
CA ALA A 846 8.77 -34.94 48.10
C ALA A 846 7.80 -36.15 48.06
N CYS A 847 8.14 -37.27 48.74
CA CYS A 847 7.33 -38.49 48.75
C CYS A 847 6.54 -38.69 50.06
N LEU A 848 5.88 -37.65 50.59
CA LEU A 848 4.92 -37.77 51.70
C LEU A 848 3.50 -37.27 51.34
N PRO A 849 2.44 -38.07 51.63
CA PRO A 849 2.50 -39.47 52.05
C PRO A 849 3.03 -40.37 50.92
N ALA A 850 3.83 -41.39 51.26
CA ALA A 850 4.60 -42.20 50.30
C ALA A 850 3.77 -42.92 49.22
N ASN A 851 2.46 -43.06 49.43
CA ASN A 851 1.52 -43.58 48.44
C ASN A 851 1.19 -42.62 47.28
N GLN A 852 1.71 -41.38 47.30
CA GLN A 852 1.56 -40.40 46.21
C GLN A 852 2.79 -40.33 45.30
N CYS A 853 3.89 -41.00 45.66
CA CYS A 853 5.13 -41.06 44.89
C CYS A 853 5.06 -42.16 43.81
N ARG A 854 5.64 -41.89 42.64
CA ARG A 854 5.54 -42.74 41.45
C ARG A 854 6.93 -42.94 40.83
N ILE A 855 7.24 -44.16 40.44
CA ILE A 855 8.54 -44.51 39.83
C ILE A 855 8.36 -44.83 38.36
N GLN A 856 9.20 -44.23 37.52
CA GLN A 856 9.26 -44.54 36.10
C GLN A 856 10.53 -45.33 35.79
N VAL A 857 10.37 -46.41 35.04
CA VAL A 857 11.47 -47.32 34.67
C VAL A 857 11.65 -47.31 33.16
N PHE A 858 12.88 -47.04 32.73
CA PHE A 858 13.27 -46.93 31.33
C PHE A 858 14.40 -47.89 30.98
N ARG A 859 14.46 -48.31 29.71
CA ARG A 859 15.71 -48.78 29.08
C ARG A 859 16.58 -47.57 28.80
N ALA A 860 17.89 -47.71 29.01
CA ALA A 860 18.86 -46.83 28.37
C ALA A 860 18.97 -47.16 26.87
N ASN A 861 19.56 -46.25 26.10
CA ASN A 861 19.89 -46.52 24.70
C ASN A 861 20.86 -47.72 24.61
N PRO A 862 20.55 -48.76 23.81
CA PRO A 862 21.30 -50.02 23.79
C PRO A 862 22.70 -49.86 23.19
N ILE A 863 22.88 -48.82 22.36
CA ILE A 863 24.16 -48.49 21.72
C ILE A 863 24.98 -47.63 22.68
N THR A 864 24.45 -46.50 23.13
CA THR A 864 25.23 -45.51 23.87
C THR A 864 25.33 -45.79 25.37
N ARG A 865 24.30 -46.42 25.96
CA ARG A 865 24.18 -46.68 27.40
C ARG A 865 24.51 -45.44 28.23
N ASP A 866 23.97 -44.33 27.77
CA ASP A 866 24.25 -42.96 28.21
C ASP A 866 23.66 -42.61 29.58
N GLY A 867 23.01 -43.55 30.26
CA GLY A 867 22.37 -43.32 31.56
C GLY A 867 21.11 -42.44 31.50
N GLN A 868 20.51 -42.26 30.32
CA GLN A 868 19.29 -41.46 30.13
C GLN A 868 18.09 -42.35 29.79
N GLY A 869 16.87 -41.88 30.09
CA GLY A 869 15.63 -42.64 29.89
C GLY A 869 15.16 -42.66 28.44
N TRP A 870 15.50 -43.70 27.67
CA TRP A 870 15.18 -43.80 26.24
C TRP A 870 13.78 -44.36 25.97
N GLU A 871 13.45 -45.54 26.52
CA GLU A 871 12.17 -46.23 26.27
C GLU A 871 11.53 -46.66 27.59
N PRO A 872 10.30 -46.23 27.92
CA PRO A 872 9.61 -46.68 29.13
C PRO A 872 9.25 -48.17 29.04
N ILE A 873 9.48 -48.93 30.11
CA ILE A 873 9.27 -50.39 30.14
C ILE A 873 8.31 -50.88 31.22
N SER A 874 7.77 -49.97 32.02
CA SER A 874 6.63 -50.23 32.90
C SER A 874 5.71 -49.02 32.91
N SER A 875 4.44 -49.23 33.25
CA SER A 875 3.62 -48.13 33.77
C SER A 875 4.27 -47.59 35.06
N ASP A 876 3.87 -46.38 35.46
CA ASP A 876 4.33 -45.84 36.74
C ASP A 876 4.11 -46.84 37.87
N VAL A 877 5.16 -47.08 38.64
CA VAL A 877 5.16 -48.03 39.76
C VAL A 877 4.82 -47.27 41.02
N ALA A 878 3.79 -47.73 41.74
CA ALA A 878 3.42 -47.14 43.02
C ALA A 878 4.47 -47.45 44.09
N VAL A 879 4.69 -46.48 44.98
CA VAL A 879 5.57 -46.62 46.14
C VAL A 879 4.71 -46.99 47.37
N SER A 880 5.19 -47.94 48.16
CA SER A 880 4.55 -48.35 49.41
C SER A 880 4.71 -47.30 50.52
N ALA A 881 3.93 -47.42 51.60
CA ALA A 881 4.02 -46.50 52.74
C ALA A 881 5.42 -46.43 53.39
N SER A 882 6.26 -47.46 53.21
CA SER A 882 7.64 -47.52 53.70
C SER A 882 8.68 -47.09 52.67
N GLY A 883 8.28 -46.49 51.54
CA GLY A 883 9.21 -45.99 50.52
C GLY A 883 9.72 -47.04 49.54
N HIS A 884 9.33 -48.31 49.68
CA HIS A 884 9.75 -49.38 48.77
C HIS A 884 8.86 -49.50 47.55
N PHE A 885 9.44 -49.88 46.41
CA PHE A 885 8.71 -50.22 45.19
C PHE A 885 9.20 -51.55 44.59
N THR A 886 8.35 -52.16 43.75
CA THR A 886 8.67 -53.38 43.02
C THR A 886 8.07 -53.31 41.62
N ALA A 887 8.89 -53.53 40.60
CA ALA A 887 8.51 -53.49 39.20
C ALA A 887 8.85 -54.82 38.52
N SER A 888 7.93 -55.35 37.72
CA SER A 888 8.14 -56.58 36.94
C SER A 888 8.50 -56.21 35.50
N LEU A 889 9.69 -56.61 35.06
CA LEU A 889 10.20 -56.36 33.71
C LEU A 889 9.97 -57.58 32.81
N SER A 890 9.48 -57.35 31.59
CA SER A 890 9.26 -58.41 30.59
C SER A 890 10.56 -58.94 29.98
N SER A 891 11.65 -58.16 30.06
CA SER A 891 13.00 -58.57 29.66
C SER A 891 14.03 -57.72 30.41
N ILE A 892 15.22 -58.26 30.68
CA ILE A 892 16.29 -57.55 31.39
C ILE A 892 17.19 -56.82 30.39
N PRO A 893 17.20 -55.48 30.32
CA PRO A 893 18.14 -54.74 29.50
C PRO A 893 19.52 -54.66 30.18
N THR A 894 20.56 -54.36 29.39
CA THR A 894 21.93 -54.18 29.90
C THR A 894 22.06 -52.99 30.85
N GLN A 895 21.27 -51.94 30.65
CA GLN A 895 21.19 -50.79 31.55
C GLN A 895 19.75 -50.31 31.66
N LEU A 896 19.31 -50.15 32.91
CA LEU A 896 18.05 -49.53 33.31
C LEU A 896 18.30 -48.10 33.75
N VAL A 897 17.27 -47.26 33.64
CA VAL A 897 17.28 -45.90 34.18
C VAL A 897 15.97 -45.69 34.91
N VAL A 898 16.03 -45.15 36.13
CA VAL A 898 14.84 -44.89 36.95
C VAL A 898 14.80 -43.43 37.42
N THR A 899 13.60 -42.91 37.60
CA THR A 899 13.34 -41.58 38.21
C THR A 899 12.10 -41.67 39.09
N ALA A 900 11.99 -40.77 40.06
CA ALA A 900 10.85 -40.65 40.97
C ALA A 900 10.12 -39.32 40.72
N THR A 901 8.79 -39.38 40.70
CA THR A 901 7.91 -38.22 40.72
C THR A 901 7.10 -38.21 42.01
N ASP A 902 7.07 -37.06 42.65
CA ASP A 902 6.54 -36.83 43.97
C ASP A 902 5.03 -36.45 43.94
N GLY A 903 4.36 -36.37 45.09
CA GLY A 903 2.92 -36.07 45.16
C GLY A 903 2.54 -34.63 44.73
N ASN A 904 3.52 -33.74 44.71
CA ASN A 904 3.38 -32.34 44.27
C ASN A 904 3.76 -32.13 42.79
N GLY A 905 4.23 -33.19 42.11
CA GLY A 905 4.64 -33.18 40.71
C GLY A 905 6.14 -32.90 40.48
N ASN A 906 7.00 -32.86 41.50
CA ASN A 906 8.44 -32.70 41.31
C ASN A 906 9.07 -34.03 40.82
N THR A 907 9.95 -34.00 39.83
CA THR A 907 10.62 -35.21 39.29
C THR A 907 12.13 -35.18 39.51
N SER A 908 12.71 -36.29 39.97
CA SER A 908 14.16 -36.42 40.22
C SER A 908 14.99 -36.50 38.93
N ARG A 909 16.30 -36.33 39.09
CA ARG A 909 17.28 -36.76 38.06
C ARG A 909 17.20 -38.27 37.80
N PHE A 910 17.83 -38.72 36.72
CA PHE A 910 17.91 -40.15 36.39
C PHE A 910 18.93 -40.89 37.26
N ALA A 911 18.58 -42.09 37.72
CA ALA A 911 19.47 -43.06 38.35
C ALA A 911 19.71 -44.25 37.41
N PRO A 912 20.91 -44.39 36.81
CA PRO A 912 21.24 -45.53 35.97
C PRO A 912 21.59 -46.76 36.81
N PHE A 913 21.16 -47.94 36.35
CA PHE A 913 21.51 -49.25 36.90
C PHE A 913 21.97 -50.18 35.77
N THR A 914 23.27 -50.46 35.71
CA THR A 914 23.83 -51.39 34.72
C THR A 914 23.79 -52.80 35.29
N ALA A 915 22.95 -53.67 34.73
CA ALA A 915 22.86 -55.06 35.15
C ALA A 915 24.10 -55.83 34.65
N SER A 916 24.81 -56.45 35.59
CA SER A 916 25.98 -57.28 35.34
C SER A 916 25.76 -58.65 35.95
N ALA A 917 25.72 -59.67 35.09
CA ALA A 917 25.78 -61.06 35.49
C ALA A 917 27.23 -61.53 35.34
N SER A 918 27.94 -61.61 36.46
CA SER A 918 29.33 -62.06 36.50
C SER A 918 29.47 -63.20 37.49
N LEU A 919 29.96 -64.34 37.01
CA LEU A 919 30.17 -65.53 37.83
C LEU A 919 31.67 -65.80 37.86
N ASP A 920 32.26 -65.73 39.06
CA ASP A 920 33.61 -66.21 39.30
C ASP A 920 33.55 -67.68 39.74
N ILE A 921 34.27 -68.54 39.03
CA ILE A 921 34.38 -69.96 39.35
C ILE A 921 35.73 -70.16 40.03
N GLY A 922 35.70 -70.29 41.36
CA GLY A 922 36.91 -70.54 42.14
C GLY A 922 37.60 -71.86 41.75
N PRO A 923 38.90 -72.01 42.11
CA PRO A 923 39.67 -73.21 41.78
C PRO A 923 38.97 -74.48 42.28
N ALA A 924 39.09 -75.55 41.50
CA ALA A 924 38.54 -76.85 41.86
C ALA A 924 39.13 -77.30 43.20
N ARG A 925 38.28 -77.62 44.18
CA ARG A 925 38.74 -78.40 45.34
C ARG A 925 38.98 -79.83 44.85
N SER A 926 40.24 -80.25 44.80
CA SER A 926 40.61 -81.61 44.41
C SER A 926 40.49 -82.56 45.59
N ALA A 927 39.99 -83.76 45.32
CA ALA A 927 40.31 -84.95 46.09
C ALA A 927 41.29 -85.78 45.24
N THR A 928 42.36 -86.29 45.86
CA THR A 928 43.28 -87.25 45.22
C THR A 928 42.56 -88.59 45.05
N ALA A 929 42.66 -89.21 43.88
CA ALA A 929 42.12 -90.56 43.62
C ALA A 929 43.16 -91.46 42.94
N ALA A 930 43.03 -92.77 43.12
CA ALA A 930 43.91 -93.76 42.50
C ALA A 930 43.58 -93.95 41.00
N PRO A 931 44.50 -94.51 40.19
CA PRO A 931 44.23 -94.77 38.76
C PRO A 931 42.97 -95.63 38.56
N GLY A 932 41.97 -95.10 37.85
CA GLY A 932 40.70 -95.77 37.56
C GLY A 932 39.49 -95.29 38.39
N GLU A 933 39.68 -94.42 39.39
CA GLU A 933 38.60 -93.86 40.20
C GLU A 933 38.04 -92.53 39.65
N VAL A 934 36.75 -92.30 39.87
CA VAL A 934 36.07 -91.05 39.49
C VAL A 934 36.42 -89.94 40.47
N ILE A 935 37.07 -88.87 40.00
CA ILE A 935 37.32 -87.67 40.80
C ILE A 935 36.15 -86.70 40.64
N THR A 936 35.54 -86.33 41.76
CA THR A 936 34.55 -85.25 41.81
C THR A 936 35.24 -83.94 42.15
N TYR A 937 35.22 -82.98 41.22
CA TYR A 937 35.69 -81.62 41.47
C TYR A 937 34.53 -80.76 41.97
N THR A 938 34.68 -80.13 43.14
CA THR A 938 33.72 -79.14 43.63
C THR A 938 34.27 -77.74 43.40
N HIS A 939 33.53 -76.91 42.66
CA HIS A 939 33.84 -75.49 42.46
C HIS A 939 32.92 -74.62 43.31
N ARG A 940 33.44 -73.50 43.83
CA ARG A 940 32.61 -72.43 44.38
C ARG A 940 32.31 -71.44 43.25
N VAL A 941 31.04 -71.32 42.89
CA VAL A 941 30.56 -70.28 41.98
C VAL A 941 30.12 -69.09 42.82
N THR A 942 30.77 -67.94 42.64
CA THR A 942 30.41 -66.70 43.32
C THR A 942 29.86 -65.73 42.28
N ASN A 943 28.64 -65.24 42.50
CA ASN A 943 28.13 -64.12 41.71
C ASN A 943 28.89 -62.86 42.13
N THR A 944 29.75 -62.37 41.26
CA THR A 944 30.50 -61.12 41.40
C THR A 944 29.81 -59.96 40.69
N GLY A 945 28.69 -60.23 40.01
CA GLY A 945 27.81 -59.23 39.41
C GLY A 945 26.78 -58.65 40.40
N ASN A 946 25.97 -57.72 39.91
CA ASN A 946 24.90 -57.07 40.68
C ASN A 946 23.48 -57.56 40.29
N LEU A 947 23.39 -58.51 39.36
CA LEU A 947 22.15 -59.20 39.02
C LEU A 947 21.98 -60.45 39.91
N ALA A 948 20.90 -60.55 40.68
CA ALA A 948 20.62 -61.72 41.52
C ALA A 948 20.17 -62.91 40.65
N LEU A 949 21.06 -63.90 40.48
CA LEU A 949 20.84 -65.09 39.64
C LEU A 949 19.99 -66.15 40.37
N THR A 950 18.89 -66.56 39.75
CA THR A 950 18.00 -67.63 40.24
C THR A 950 18.27 -68.92 39.47
N ASN A 951 18.71 -69.96 40.18
CA ASN A 951 18.91 -71.32 39.66
C ASN A 951 19.98 -71.45 38.53
N PRO A 952 21.23 -70.99 38.73
CA PRO A 952 22.29 -71.13 37.73
C PRO A 952 22.65 -72.62 37.53
N HIS A 953 22.49 -73.13 36.30
CA HIS A 953 22.86 -74.50 35.92
C HIS A 953 24.01 -74.48 34.90
N PRO A 954 25.05 -75.32 35.04
CA PRO A 954 26.08 -75.47 34.03
C PRO A 954 25.53 -76.24 32.81
N SER A 955 25.74 -75.71 31.60
CA SER A 955 25.45 -76.41 30.33
C SER A 955 26.74 -76.66 29.56
N ALA A 956 27.09 -77.92 29.29
CA ALA A 956 28.19 -78.31 28.39
C ALA A 956 27.65 -78.62 26.98
N PRO A 957 28.43 -78.32 25.92
CA PRO A 957 29.25 -79.39 25.37
C PRO A 957 30.71 -78.95 25.19
N CYS A 958 31.63 -79.57 25.92
CA CYS A 958 33.06 -79.40 25.69
C CYS A 958 33.49 -80.17 24.44
N THR A 959 33.83 -79.47 23.36
CA THR A 959 34.70 -79.99 22.30
C THR A 959 35.88 -79.02 22.10
N SER A 960 37.08 -79.54 22.36
CA SER A 960 38.41 -79.08 21.90
C SER A 960 39.03 -77.77 22.46
N SER A 961 39.28 -77.66 23.77
CA SER A 961 40.46 -76.94 24.32
C SER A 961 40.52 -76.90 25.87
N CYS A 962 40.49 -78.05 26.55
CA CYS A 962 41.02 -78.08 27.92
C CYS A 962 42.55 -78.18 27.84
N GLN A 963 43.25 -77.06 28.00
CA GLN A 963 44.69 -77.09 28.26
C GLN A 963 44.94 -77.80 29.60
N GLN A 964 45.72 -78.88 29.56
CA GLN A 964 46.25 -79.58 30.72
C GLN A 964 47.08 -78.61 31.57
N ALA A 965 46.76 -78.53 32.86
CA ALA A 965 47.64 -77.91 33.85
C ALA A 965 48.86 -78.84 34.07
N HIS A 966 50.04 -78.42 33.60
CA HIS A 966 51.30 -79.03 33.97
C HIS A 966 51.72 -78.57 35.38
N PRO A 967 52.07 -79.48 36.31
CA PRO A 967 52.79 -79.13 37.53
C PRO A 967 54.30 -79.09 37.26
N THR A 968 54.94 -77.96 37.46
CA THR A 968 56.40 -77.82 37.51
C THR A 968 56.96 -78.36 38.84
N PRO A 969 58.03 -79.18 38.85
CA PRO A 969 58.69 -79.67 40.07
C PRO A 969 59.72 -78.67 40.65
N PRO A 970 60.24 -78.88 41.88
CA PRO A 970 60.84 -77.83 42.70
C PRO A 970 62.38 -77.69 42.62
N ALA A 971 62.82 -76.47 42.98
CA ALA A 971 64.09 -76.02 43.59
C ALA A 971 65.43 -75.95 42.79
N ARG A 972 66.11 -74.83 43.09
CA ARG A 972 67.45 -74.28 42.79
C ARG A 972 68.66 -75.24 42.99
N PRO A 973 69.87 -74.91 42.48
CA PRO A 973 70.73 -73.82 42.99
C PRO A 973 70.61 -72.47 42.26
#